data_AF-A0AAJ4XVJ2-F1
#
_entry.id   AF-A0AAJ4XVJ2-F1
#
_cell.length_a   1.000
_cell.length_b   1.000
_cell.length_c   1.000
_cell.angle_alpha   90.00
_cell.angle_beta   90.00
_cell.angle_gamma   90.00
#
_symmetry.space_group_name_H-M   'P 1'
#
loop_
_entity.id
_entity.type
_entity.pdbx_description
1 polymer ?
#
loop_
_entity_poly.entity_id
_entity_poly.type
_entity_poly.pdbx_seq_one_letter_code
_entity_poly.pdbx_strand_id
1 'polypeptide(L)'
;MTVAATVGSAALATPAYAATAATPLPLPPLRIPKVDLGLEQQPDSKIQWLMDAKLGMFIHWGPYAGPAKGEWWMHAGPVTPADYRKYVTDATSEQFTADAYNPAAWAQLAKDFGAKYTTLTTRHHDGFAMWPLNHPNAWSSGQAPLKRDFVKDYVAAVRAAGLKVGLYYSPIDWRYPGYYDVTGTNCASNPWNYTTDPAHKENARIMKTEVYESVKELVTQYGVIDDLWWDGGWIAEQGTDADGAFFWEPGQFRDTANQWQVDATYGETDDNGKPLGLMGMVRKHQPDIVATSRSGWKGDYDSDEGPGVPTGAIRTGRLVEKVFSIIGTWGYSNTAVMSYGTALNILVNCWVRNMTVMVNVGPDRHGTVSDAQAGLLRQIGTFMTACGQSVYGTRGGPWNPVDGQYGFTYKDNTFYTHLLPGYSGTTFTTPSIGDAQVTRVFDVRSGANLSYSVEGDGRITVNGIDRTTHPQDSVVGVALDRPVQPADVAAGRTATADSEETSKGNTAAKAVDGSTATRWCANDGNTGHWLKVDLGSTRSLTGTRIAWELDKTNYQYKIEGSTDNSTWTTLVDNTATAGTSQVQTPVFQAQARYVRVTVTGLPAGVYASIRNLEVYDRPFTADLGTYKVINRNSGKALDVSNASTADGATLIQWPYGGGTNQQWSLLPNTDGSFRLANVKSGKLLQSPNSTQGTTLTQESDNGGDNQWWKLVPSATSGYYRLVNVRTGWCADVANASTTDGTNVIQWPVTAGSNQDWQIVSL
;
A
#
# COMPACT_ATOMS: atom_id res chain seq x y z
N MET A 1 66.86 24.91 0.24
CA MET A 1 65.83 25.08 1.27
C MET A 1 64.47 24.97 0.60
N THR A 2 63.73 23.97 1.04
CA THR A 2 62.27 23.73 0.95
C THR A 2 61.41 24.94 0.61
N VAL A 3 60.41 24.80 -0.28
CA VAL A 3 59.03 24.38 0.02
C VAL A 3 58.37 23.87 -1.27
N ALA A 4 57.77 22.68 -1.21
CA ALA A 4 56.91 22.13 -2.25
C ALA A 4 55.55 22.84 -2.25
N ALA A 5 55.11 23.33 -3.41
CA ALA A 5 53.73 23.78 -3.62
C ALA A 5 52.95 22.67 -4.33
N THR A 6 52.26 21.84 -3.54
CA THR A 6 51.17 20.98 -4.00
C THR A 6 50.06 21.85 -4.59
N VAL A 7 49.89 21.80 -5.92
CA VAL A 7 48.67 22.30 -6.57
C VAL A 7 47.65 21.17 -6.50
N GLY A 8 46.67 21.33 -5.62
CA GLY A 8 45.58 20.38 -5.44
C GLY A 8 44.78 20.19 -6.74
N SER A 9 44.45 18.94 -7.05
CA SER A 9 43.42 18.58 -8.01
C SER A 9 42.08 19.15 -7.53
N ALA A 10 41.72 20.33 -8.02
CA ALA A 10 40.36 20.85 -7.95
C ALA A 10 39.49 20.00 -8.89
N ALA A 11 39.05 18.84 -8.40
CA ALA A 11 37.83 18.23 -8.91
C ALA A 11 36.68 19.15 -8.51
N LEU A 12 36.17 19.94 -9.45
CA LEU A 12 34.98 20.75 -9.22
C LEU A 12 33.92 20.45 -10.28
N ALA A 13 32.86 19.86 -9.74
CA ALA A 13 31.47 19.92 -10.15
C ALA A 13 31.16 19.46 -11.58
N THR A 14 30.81 18.17 -11.68
CA THR A 14 29.64 17.78 -12.48
C THR A 14 28.52 18.81 -12.26
N PRO A 15 27.82 19.27 -13.31
CA PRO A 15 26.65 20.13 -13.15
C PRO A 15 25.73 19.51 -12.11
N ALA A 16 25.33 20.28 -11.10
CA ALA A 16 24.52 19.84 -9.97
C ALA A 16 23.14 19.26 -10.36
N TYR A 17 22.81 19.18 -11.66
CA TYR A 17 21.63 18.49 -12.17
C TYR A 17 21.83 17.02 -12.51
N ALA A 18 23.07 16.51 -12.54
CA ALA A 18 23.36 15.10 -12.84
C ALA A 18 23.62 14.24 -11.59
N ALA A 19 23.56 14.83 -10.38
CA ALA A 19 23.94 14.17 -9.13
C ALA A 19 22.93 14.42 -8.00
N THR A 20 21.65 14.30 -8.28
CA THR A 20 20.76 13.46 -7.48
C THR A 20 19.74 12.91 -8.48
N ALA A 21 19.91 11.68 -8.96
CA ALA A 21 18.75 10.96 -9.43
C ALA A 21 17.83 10.92 -8.21
N ALA A 22 16.82 11.80 -8.17
CA ALA A 22 15.84 11.80 -7.10
C ALA A 22 15.36 10.36 -6.96
N THR A 23 15.57 9.76 -5.79
CA THR A 23 15.10 8.40 -5.55
C THR A 23 13.63 8.34 -5.92
N PRO A 24 13.21 7.41 -6.79
CA PRO A 24 11.82 7.27 -7.13
C PRO A 24 10.93 7.27 -5.90
N LEU A 25 9.76 7.92 -5.98
CA LEU A 25 8.78 7.82 -4.92
C LEU A 25 8.57 6.33 -4.60
N PRO A 26 8.70 5.92 -3.32
CA PRO A 26 8.54 4.53 -2.95
C PRO A 26 7.17 4.02 -3.41
N LEU A 27 7.17 2.89 -4.12
CA LEU A 27 5.95 2.23 -4.53
C LEU A 27 5.14 1.81 -3.29
N PRO A 28 3.79 1.83 -3.35
CA PRO A 28 2.99 1.29 -2.27
C PRO A 28 3.36 -0.17 -2.05
N PRO A 29 3.39 -0.66 -0.80
CA PRO A 29 3.62 -2.08 -0.55
C PRO A 29 2.64 -2.97 -1.28
N LEU A 30 3.14 -4.05 -1.89
CA LEU A 30 2.31 -5.05 -2.55
C LEU A 30 1.99 -6.18 -1.56
N ARG A 31 0.69 -6.46 -1.34
CA ARG A 31 0.23 -7.58 -0.51
C ARG A 31 0.14 -8.84 -1.38
N ILE A 32 0.64 -9.95 -0.85
CA ILE A 32 0.53 -11.26 -1.49
C ILE A 32 -0.26 -12.18 -0.56
N PRO A 33 -1.50 -12.56 -0.92
CA PRO A 33 -2.30 -13.51 -0.15
C PRO A 33 -1.51 -14.78 0.15
N LYS A 34 -1.61 -15.25 1.39
CA LYS A 34 -0.98 -16.48 1.86
C LYS A 34 -2.06 -17.55 2.12
N VAL A 35 -1.67 -18.81 1.92
CA VAL A 35 -2.45 -19.96 2.37
C VAL A 35 -1.93 -20.40 3.73
N ASP A 36 -2.84 -20.56 4.69
CA ASP A 36 -2.57 -21.03 6.04
C ASP A 36 -3.71 -21.95 6.49
N LEU A 37 -3.38 -23.09 7.12
CA LEU A 37 -4.36 -24.11 7.54
C LEU A 37 -5.35 -24.54 6.43
N GLY A 38 -4.84 -24.66 5.20
CA GLY A 38 -5.61 -24.99 4.00
C GLY A 38 -6.46 -23.84 3.44
N LEU A 39 -6.52 -22.69 4.10
CA LEU A 39 -7.34 -21.57 3.69
C LEU A 39 -6.50 -20.40 3.18
N GLU A 40 -6.87 -19.86 2.02
CA GLU A 40 -6.25 -18.66 1.45
C GLU A 40 -6.85 -17.38 2.07
N GLN A 41 -5.99 -16.39 2.33
CA GLN A 41 -6.43 -15.04 2.65
C GLN A 41 -7.22 -14.43 1.48
N GLN A 42 -8.13 -13.50 1.78
CA GLN A 42 -8.84 -12.75 0.75
C GLN A 42 -7.88 -12.04 -0.20
N PRO A 43 -8.19 -11.98 -1.51
CA PRO A 43 -7.45 -11.15 -2.44
C PRO A 43 -7.66 -9.66 -2.14
N ASP A 44 -6.77 -8.82 -2.65
CA ASP A 44 -6.81 -7.37 -2.41
C ASP A 44 -8.16 -6.76 -2.79
N SER A 45 -8.81 -7.24 -3.86
CA SER A 45 -10.14 -6.79 -4.31
C SER A 45 -11.25 -6.95 -3.26
N LYS A 46 -11.13 -7.90 -2.34
CA LYS A 46 -12.13 -8.16 -1.29
C LYS A 46 -11.84 -7.40 0.01
N ILE A 47 -10.57 -7.11 0.30
CA ILE A 47 -10.18 -6.32 1.49
C ILE A 47 -10.02 -4.82 1.20
N GLN A 48 -10.01 -4.42 -0.07
CA GLN A 48 -9.82 -3.04 -0.52
C GLN A 48 -10.79 -2.06 0.16
N TRP A 49 -12.05 -2.48 0.37
CA TRP A 49 -13.02 -1.63 1.05
C TRP A 49 -12.57 -1.20 2.45
N LEU A 50 -11.90 -2.07 3.20
CA LEU A 50 -11.43 -1.79 4.56
C LEU A 50 -10.31 -0.74 4.52
N MET A 51 -9.39 -0.89 3.56
CA MET A 51 -8.31 0.06 3.32
C MET A 51 -8.80 1.43 2.87
N ASP A 52 -9.93 1.50 2.19
CA ASP A 52 -10.53 2.78 1.76
C ASP A 52 -11.42 3.39 2.84
N ALA A 53 -12.05 2.55 3.66
CA ALA A 53 -12.87 2.95 4.80
C ALA A 53 -12.07 3.68 5.87
N LYS A 54 -10.85 3.22 6.18
CA LYS A 54 -9.90 3.73 7.20
C LYS A 54 -10.37 3.76 8.64
N LEU A 55 -11.65 3.94 8.90
CA LEU A 55 -12.20 4.26 10.21
C LEU A 55 -13.45 3.42 10.50
N GLY A 56 -13.40 2.65 11.58
CA GLY A 56 -14.50 1.86 12.13
C GLY A 56 -14.86 2.25 13.56
N MET A 57 -16.05 1.82 14.02
CA MET A 57 -16.48 1.94 15.41
C MET A 57 -16.69 0.56 16.02
N PHE A 58 -15.98 0.25 17.11
CA PHE A 58 -16.16 -0.97 17.88
C PHE A 58 -17.18 -0.73 19.00
N ILE A 59 -18.01 -1.73 19.30
CA ILE A 59 -18.98 -1.70 20.39
C ILE A 59 -18.79 -2.95 21.24
N HIS A 60 -18.26 -2.77 22.46
CA HIS A 60 -18.22 -3.81 23.49
C HIS A 60 -19.38 -3.63 24.45
N TRP A 61 -20.39 -4.49 24.29
CA TRP A 61 -21.60 -4.45 25.09
C TRP A 61 -22.11 -5.85 25.44
N GLY A 62 -22.46 -6.05 26.70
CA GLY A 62 -22.91 -7.32 27.26
C GLY A 62 -23.12 -7.22 28.77
N PRO A 63 -23.36 -8.34 29.48
CA PRO A 63 -23.65 -8.37 30.91
C PRO A 63 -22.63 -7.64 31.79
N TYR A 64 -21.36 -7.61 31.39
CA TYR A 64 -20.29 -6.85 32.06
C TYR A 64 -20.56 -5.34 32.18
N ALA A 65 -21.44 -4.77 31.35
CA ALA A 65 -21.83 -3.37 31.47
C ALA A 65 -22.65 -3.08 32.74
N GLY A 66 -23.31 -4.11 33.31
CA GLY A 66 -24.05 -4.06 34.57
C GLY A 66 -23.22 -3.57 35.75
N PRO A 67 -22.17 -4.31 36.16
CA PRO A 67 -21.28 -3.91 37.25
C PRO A 67 -20.34 -2.74 36.91
N ALA A 68 -20.23 -2.34 35.63
CA ALA A 68 -19.39 -1.23 35.17
C ALA A 68 -17.91 -1.33 35.57
N LYS A 69 -17.35 -2.54 35.47
CA LYS A 69 -15.95 -2.86 35.85
C LYS A 69 -15.12 -3.40 34.68
N GLY A 70 -15.61 -3.24 33.46
CA GLY A 70 -15.00 -3.81 32.25
C GLY A 70 -15.40 -5.26 32.01
N GLU A 71 -15.17 -5.69 30.78
CA GLU A 71 -15.52 -6.98 30.20
C GLU A 71 -14.81 -8.17 30.86
N TRP A 72 -13.63 -7.95 31.44
CA TRP A 72 -12.89 -8.97 32.19
C TRP A 72 -13.33 -9.13 33.65
N TRP A 73 -14.40 -8.45 34.10
CA TRP A 73 -14.81 -8.47 35.52
C TRP A 73 -15.11 -9.88 36.04
N MET A 74 -15.69 -10.76 35.22
CA MET A 74 -15.96 -12.14 35.64
C MET A 74 -14.68 -12.86 36.09
N HIS A 75 -13.60 -12.67 35.32
CA HIS A 75 -12.28 -13.26 35.57
C HIS A 75 -11.50 -12.52 36.66
N ALA A 76 -11.41 -11.18 36.57
CA ALA A 76 -10.62 -10.36 37.49
C ALA A 76 -11.24 -10.25 38.90
N GLY A 77 -12.58 -10.38 38.99
CA GLY A 77 -13.37 -10.37 40.23
C GLY A 77 -13.68 -11.76 40.82
N PRO A 78 -12.94 -12.79 40.40
CA PRO A 78 -13.34 -14.23 40.38
C PRO A 78 -14.83 -14.53 40.57
N VAL A 79 -15.70 -13.89 39.79
CA VAL A 79 -17.16 -14.08 39.91
C VAL A 79 -17.53 -15.40 39.25
N THR A 80 -18.14 -16.33 40.00
CA THR A 80 -18.53 -17.63 39.43
C THR A 80 -19.51 -17.45 38.27
N PRO A 81 -19.54 -18.35 37.26
CA PRO A 81 -20.53 -18.27 36.18
C PRO A 81 -21.99 -18.20 36.69
N ALA A 82 -22.29 -18.87 37.81
CA ALA A 82 -23.61 -18.85 38.41
C ALA A 82 -23.95 -17.47 39.02
N ASP A 83 -23.01 -16.83 39.71
CA ASP A 83 -23.20 -15.49 40.25
C ASP A 83 -23.20 -14.42 39.14
N TYR A 84 -22.40 -14.61 38.11
CA TYR A 84 -22.30 -13.67 37.00
C TYR A 84 -23.63 -13.58 36.21
N ARG A 85 -24.36 -14.69 36.08
CA ARG A 85 -25.71 -14.72 35.48
C ARG A 85 -26.72 -13.82 36.20
N LYS A 86 -26.52 -13.54 37.49
CA LYS A 86 -27.39 -12.65 38.27
C LYS A 86 -27.35 -11.21 37.77
N TYR A 87 -26.27 -10.79 37.10
CA TYR A 87 -26.24 -9.51 36.42
C TYR A 87 -27.28 -9.41 35.30
N VAL A 88 -27.83 -10.51 34.80
CA VAL A 88 -28.93 -10.50 33.82
C VAL A 88 -30.28 -10.75 34.51
N THR A 89 -30.35 -11.67 35.47
CA THR A 89 -31.63 -12.13 36.03
C THR A 89 -32.14 -11.35 37.24
N ASP A 90 -31.24 -10.85 38.09
CA ASP A 90 -31.61 -10.30 39.39
C ASP A 90 -31.86 -8.80 39.27
N ALA A 91 -32.99 -8.34 39.81
CA ALA A 91 -33.39 -6.94 39.78
C ALA A 91 -32.55 -6.08 40.76
N THR A 92 -31.33 -5.77 40.35
CA THR A 92 -30.36 -4.97 41.11
C THR A 92 -29.95 -3.70 40.36
N SER A 93 -29.23 -2.80 41.03
CA SER A 93 -28.61 -1.63 40.39
C SER A 93 -27.48 -1.98 39.41
N GLU A 94 -27.05 -3.24 39.38
CA GLU A 94 -26.04 -3.75 38.45
C GLU A 94 -26.67 -4.64 37.36
N GLN A 95 -28.01 -4.74 37.31
CA GLN A 95 -28.68 -5.53 36.28
C GLN A 95 -28.44 -4.95 34.88
N PHE A 96 -28.05 -5.81 33.95
CA PHE A 96 -28.04 -5.58 32.51
C PHE A 96 -29.47 -5.67 31.98
N THR A 97 -30.09 -4.51 31.78
CA THR A 97 -31.51 -4.39 31.42
C THR A 97 -31.72 -4.16 29.93
N ALA A 98 -30.77 -3.53 29.24
CA ALA A 98 -30.87 -3.18 27.82
C ALA A 98 -32.14 -2.40 27.44
N ASP A 99 -32.76 -1.72 28.40
CA ASP A 99 -34.07 -1.06 28.30
C ASP A 99 -34.03 0.23 27.48
N ALA A 100 -32.85 0.85 27.33
CA ALA A 100 -32.60 2.00 26.47
C ALA A 100 -31.87 1.64 25.16
N TYR A 101 -31.70 0.35 24.84
CA TYR A 101 -30.98 -0.10 23.65
C TYR A 101 -31.64 0.42 22.37
N ASN A 102 -30.87 1.23 21.63
CA ASN A 102 -31.27 1.84 20.37
C ASN A 102 -30.12 1.75 19.35
N PRO A 103 -30.08 0.71 18.51
CA PRO A 103 -28.99 0.52 17.55
C PRO A 103 -29.02 1.56 16.41
N ALA A 104 -30.16 2.22 16.15
CA ALA A 104 -30.21 3.33 15.22
C ALA A 104 -29.44 4.55 15.76
N ALA A 105 -29.50 4.80 17.08
CA ALA A 105 -28.69 5.84 17.71
C ALA A 105 -27.19 5.52 17.65
N TRP A 106 -26.82 4.25 17.83
CA TRP A 106 -25.42 3.81 17.67
C TRP A 106 -24.94 3.95 16.23
N ALA A 107 -25.74 3.53 15.25
CA ALA A 107 -25.41 3.67 13.84
C ALA A 107 -25.31 5.16 13.42
N GLN A 108 -26.19 6.02 13.98
CA GLN A 108 -26.08 7.46 13.77
C GLN A 108 -24.81 8.04 14.42
N LEU A 109 -24.43 7.61 15.62
CA LEU A 109 -23.17 8.02 16.25
C LEU A 109 -21.96 7.61 15.39
N ALA A 110 -21.96 6.40 14.83
CA ALA A 110 -20.91 5.95 13.92
C ALA A 110 -20.82 6.85 12.67
N LYS A 111 -21.95 7.29 12.12
CA LYS A 111 -21.98 8.26 11.01
C LYS A 111 -21.46 9.63 11.42
N ASP A 112 -21.89 10.14 12.57
CA ASP A 112 -21.43 11.43 13.11
C ASP A 112 -19.91 11.41 13.35
N PHE A 113 -19.38 10.27 13.80
CA PHE A 113 -17.95 10.01 13.98
C PHE A 113 -17.18 9.94 12.65
N GLY A 114 -17.86 9.62 11.55
CA GLY A 114 -17.25 9.40 10.23
C GLY A 114 -16.82 7.95 9.97
N ALA A 115 -17.21 7.00 10.82
CA ALA A 115 -16.92 5.58 10.56
C ALA A 115 -17.61 5.11 9.26
N LYS A 116 -17.03 4.09 8.61
CA LYS A 116 -17.58 3.43 7.42
C LYS A 116 -18.06 2.00 7.69
N TYR A 117 -17.70 1.47 8.85
CA TYR A 117 -18.11 0.18 9.35
C TYR A 117 -18.23 0.23 10.86
N THR A 118 -18.97 -0.72 11.42
CA THR A 118 -19.03 -0.92 12.88
C THR A 118 -18.87 -2.40 13.17
N THR A 119 -18.37 -2.73 14.35
CA THR A 119 -18.23 -4.12 14.82
C THR A 119 -18.84 -4.25 16.22
N LEU A 120 -19.75 -5.21 16.41
CA LEU A 120 -20.42 -5.47 17.69
C LEU A 120 -19.90 -6.77 18.32
N THR A 121 -19.64 -6.77 19.63
CA THR A 121 -19.46 -7.99 20.42
C THR A 121 -20.72 -8.85 20.42
N THR A 122 -20.78 -9.87 19.56
CA THR A 122 -21.91 -10.81 19.54
C THR A 122 -21.86 -11.76 20.74
N ARG A 123 -20.65 -12.18 21.10
CA ARG A 123 -20.32 -12.97 22.29
C ARG A 123 -18.92 -12.61 22.75
N HIS A 124 -18.75 -12.29 24.04
CA HIS A 124 -17.46 -12.08 24.68
C HIS A 124 -17.03 -13.32 25.48
N HIS A 125 -15.90 -13.27 26.18
CA HIS A 125 -15.35 -14.40 26.96
C HIS A 125 -16.29 -14.91 28.07
N ASP A 126 -17.24 -14.10 28.53
CA ASP A 126 -18.26 -14.51 29.52
C ASP A 126 -19.25 -15.56 28.98
N GLY A 127 -19.25 -15.79 27.66
CA GLY A 127 -20.09 -16.76 26.98
C GLY A 127 -21.53 -16.30 26.76
N PHE A 128 -21.88 -15.04 27.03
CA PHE A 128 -23.23 -14.53 26.78
C PHE A 128 -23.45 -14.18 25.30
N ALA A 129 -24.39 -14.87 24.66
CA ALA A 129 -24.77 -14.60 23.28
C ALA A 129 -25.79 -13.46 23.19
N MET A 130 -25.45 -12.40 22.44
CA MET A 130 -26.30 -11.23 22.17
C MET A 130 -27.42 -11.49 21.15
N TRP A 131 -27.70 -12.76 20.85
CA TRP A 131 -28.78 -13.23 20.00
C TRP A 131 -29.40 -14.53 20.57
N PRO A 132 -30.57 -15.00 20.10
CA PRO A 132 -31.20 -16.22 20.60
C PRO A 132 -30.49 -17.49 20.07
N LEU A 133 -29.29 -17.77 20.58
CA LEU A 133 -28.52 -18.97 20.24
C LEU A 133 -29.30 -20.26 20.56
N ASN A 134 -29.38 -21.18 19.59
CA ASN A 134 -30.19 -22.41 19.71
C ASN A 134 -29.50 -23.56 20.46
N HIS A 135 -28.20 -23.47 20.74
CA HIS A 135 -27.46 -24.52 21.42
C HIS A 135 -28.10 -24.89 22.77
N PRO A 136 -28.20 -26.18 23.15
CA PRO A 136 -28.84 -26.59 24.41
C PRO A 136 -28.22 -25.97 25.69
N ASN A 137 -26.93 -25.62 25.64
CA ASN A 137 -26.23 -24.97 26.76
C ASN A 137 -26.13 -23.45 26.63
N ALA A 138 -26.84 -22.85 25.68
CA ALA A 138 -26.78 -21.42 25.42
C ALA A 138 -27.14 -20.59 26.66
N TRP A 139 -26.35 -19.55 26.90
CA TRP A 139 -26.73 -18.44 27.76
C TRP A 139 -26.86 -17.20 26.89
N SER A 140 -28.09 -16.70 26.73
CA SER A 140 -28.35 -15.76 25.65
C SER A 140 -29.44 -14.73 25.95
N SER A 141 -29.39 -13.64 25.19
CA SER A 141 -30.39 -12.56 25.20
C SER A 141 -31.78 -12.99 24.72
N GLY A 142 -31.90 -14.12 24.02
CA GLY A 142 -33.18 -14.71 23.64
C GLY A 142 -33.98 -15.25 24.84
N GLN A 143 -33.34 -15.45 25.98
CA GLN A 143 -33.94 -15.97 27.21
C GLN A 143 -34.53 -14.84 28.07
N ALA A 144 -35.39 -15.20 29.03
CA ALA A 144 -35.86 -14.23 30.02
C ALA A 144 -34.68 -13.73 30.89
N PRO A 145 -34.68 -12.44 31.30
CA PRO A 145 -35.75 -11.44 31.14
C PRO A 145 -35.71 -10.66 29.81
N LEU A 146 -34.64 -10.76 29.01
CA LEU A 146 -34.39 -9.88 27.87
C LEU A 146 -35.26 -10.20 26.64
N LYS A 147 -35.37 -11.49 26.28
CA LYS A 147 -36.17 -12.01 25.15
C LYS A 147 -36.02 -11.21 23.85
N ARG A 148 -34.79 -10.87 23.48
CA ARG A 148 -34.49 -10.03 22.31
C ARG A 148 -33.28 -10.53 21.54
N ASP A 149 -33.30 -10.32 20.24
CA ASP A 149 -32.16 -10.54 19.34
C ASP A 149 -31.47 -9.21 19.06
N PHE A 150 -30.42 -8.89 19.82
CA PHE A 150 -29.70 -7.63 19.66
C PHE A 150 -28.83 -7.61 18.41
N VAL A 151 -28.33 -8.77 17.96
CA VAL A 151 -27.51 -8.85 16.74
C VAL A 151 -28.35 -8.50 15.52
N LYS A 152 -29.56 -9.05 15.40
CA LYS A 152 -30.47 -8.72 14.28
C LYS A 152 -30.81 -7.24 14.20
N ASP A 153 -31.16 -6.64 15.33
CA ASP A 153 -31.51 -5.21 15.38
C ASP A 153 -30.31 -4.32 15.03
N TYR A 154 -29.12 -4.68 15.53
CA TYR A 154 -27.86 -4.03 15.19
C TYR A 154 -27.55 -4.10 13.70
N VAL A 155 -27.58 -5.29 13.10
CA VAL A 155 -27.27 -5.47 11.67
C VAL A 155 -28.23 -4.67 10.82
N ALA A 156 -29.54 -4.71 11.12
CA ALA A 156 -30.54 -3.94 10.39
C ALA A 156 -30.28 -2.43 10.45
N ALA A 157 -29.98 -1.89 11.64
CA ALA A 157 -29.73 -0.46 11.82
C ALA A 157 -28.44 0.01 11.11
N VAL A 158 -27.36 -0.76 11.21
CA VAL A 158 -26.07 -0.44 10.57
C VAL A 158 -26.19 -0.49 9.05
N ARG A 159 -26.88 -1.49 8.50
CA ARG A 159 -27.17 -1.55 7.06
C ARG A 159 -28.04 -0.39 6.59
N ALA A 160 -29.10 -0.04 7.33
CA ALA A 160 -29.95 1.11 7.01
C ALA A 160 -29.17 2.43 7.05
N ALA A 161 -28.12 2.53 7.88
CA ALA A 161 -27.22 3.66 7.94
C ALA A 161 -26.20 3.74 6.78
N GLY A 162 -26.14 2.71 5.91
CA GLY A 162 -25.20 2.62 4.79
C GLY A 162 -23.78 2.24 5.23
N LEU A 163 -23.65 1.63 6.42
CA LEU A 163 -22.37 1.20 6.98
C LEU A 163 -22.15 -0.30 6.72
N LYS A 164 -20.88 -0.69 6.67
CA LYS A 164 -20.49 -2.09 6.70
C LYS A 164 -20.64 -2.69 8.10
N VAL A 165 -20.94 -3.98 8.15
CA VAL A 165 -21.29 -4.72 9.38
C VAL A 165 -20.17 -5.68 9.72
N GLY A 166 -19.61 -5.50 10.90
CA GLY A 166 -18.67 -6.42 11.53
C GLY A 166 -19.30 -7.10 12.73
N LEU A 167 -18.90 -8.35 12.96
CA LEU A 167 -19.28 -9.11 14.15
C LEU A 167 -18.01 -9.53 14.88
N TYR A 168 -17.92 -9.21 16.17
CA TYR A 168 -16.90 -9.77 17.04
C TYR A 168 -17.40 -11.08 17.63
N TYR A 169 -16.51 -12.06 17.71
CA TYR A 169 -16.80 -13.34 18.33
C TYR A 169 -15.58 -13.89 19.07
N SER A 170 -15.76 -14.20 20.36
CA SER A 170 -14.74 -14.90 21.12
C SER A 170 -15.02 -16.40 21.24
N PRO A 171 -14.08 -17.30 20.88
CA PRO A 171 -14.17 -18.73 21.18
C PRO A 171 -14.08 -19.06 22.67
N ILE A 172 -13.41 -18.20 23.47
CA ILE A 172 -13.35 -18.33 24.93
C ILE A 172 -14.76 -18.36 25.51
N ASP A 173 -14.95 -19.23 26.50
CA ASP A 173 -16.18 -19.30 27.27
C ASP A 173 -15.90 -19.72 28.72
N TRP A 174 -15.83 -18.73 29.61
CA TRP A 174 -15.50 -18.93 31.04
C TRP A 174 -16.55 -19.72 31.82
N ARG A 175 -17.70 -20.05 31.20
CA ARG A 175 -18.69 -20.96 31.80
C ARG A 175 -18.21 -22.41 31.81
N TYR A 176 -17.21 -22.74 30.98
CA TYR A 176 -16.73 -24.10 30.78
C TYR A 176 -15.36 -24.32 31.46
N PRO A 177 -15.29 -25.09 32.56
CA PRO A 177 -14.01 -25.46 33.18
C PRO A 177 -13.04 -26.15 32.21
N GLY A 178 -13.57 -26.86 31.21
CA GLY A 178 -12.79 -27.51 30.15
C GLY A 178 -11.94 -26.56 29.32
N TYR A 179 -12.22 -25.25 29.32
CA TYR A 179 -11.34 -24.27 28.70
C TYR A 179 -9.94 -24.23 29.35
N TYR A 180 -9.85 -24.48 30.66
CA TYR A 180 -8.58 -24.54 31.39
C TYR A 180 -7.99 -25.95 31.48
N ASP A 181 -8.75 -26.99 31.10
CA ASP A 181 -8.35 -28.39 31.21
C ASP A 181 -8.86 -29.21 30.01
N VAL A 182 -8.48 -28.77 28.81
CA VAL A 182 -9.01 -29.34 27.56
C VAL A 182 -8.83 -30.86 27.46
N THR A 183 -7.76 -31.42 28.05
CA THR A 183 -7.49 -32.87 28.04
C THR A 183 -8.13 -33.62 29.20
N GLY A 184 -8.58 -32.92 30.26
CA GLY A 184 -9.05 -33.53 31.52
C GLY A 184 -7.93 -34.14 32.36
N THR A 185 -6.67 -33.74 32.12
CA THR A 185 -5.48 -34.34 32.73
C THR A 185 -4.49 -33.32 33.28
N ASN A 186 -4.65 -32.04 32.97
CA ASN A 186 -3.70 -31.00 33.39
C ASN A 186 -4.38 -29.62 33.38
N CYS A 187 -5.23 -29.38 34.38
CA CYS A 187 -5.91 -28.11 34.51
C CYS A 187 -4.91 -26.98 34.79
N ALA A 188 -4.93 -25.96 33.94
CA ALA A 188 -4.19 -24.73 34.14
C ALA A 188 -4.70 -23.96 35.38
N SER A 189 -3.82 -23.12 35.92
CA SER A 189 -4.20 -22.13 36.94
C SER A 189 -5.30 -21.23 36.38
N ASN A 190 -6.32 -20.99 37.18
CA ASN A 190 -7.51 -20.22 36.80
C ASN A 190 -8.11 -19.53 38.03
N PRO A 191 -8.88 -18.44 37.86
CA PRO A 191 -9.40 -17.66 38.99
C PRO A 191 -10.54 -18.35 39.77
N TRP A 192 -11.16 -19.40 39.21
CA TRP A 192 -12.29 -20.11 39.84
C TRP A 192 -11.88 -21.37 40.60
N ASN A 193 -10.58 -21.63 40.74
CA ASN A 193 -10.02 -22.81 41.40
C ASN A 193 -10.51 -24.14 40.81
N TYR A 194 -10.77 -24.20 39.50
CA TYR A 194 -10.97 -25.48 38.82
C TYR A 194 -9.71 -26.33 38.97
N THR A 195 -9.89 -27.64 39.17
CA THR A 195 -8.80 -28.62 39.30
C THR A 195 -8.97 -29.70 38.26
N THR A 196 -7.92 -30.47 37.97
CA THR A 196 -7.96 -31.52 36.94
C THR A 196 -9.12 -32.49 37.16
N ASP A 197 -9.96 -32.65 36.13
CA ASP A 197 -11.09 -33.57 36.14
C ASP A 197 -11.22 -34.22 34.74
N PRO A 198 -11.23 -35.56 34.61
CA PRO A 198 -11.46 -36.22 33.33
C PRO A 198 -12.73 -35.76 32.59
N ALA A 199 -13.77 -35.33 33.31
CA ALA A 199 -15.01 -34.79 32.72
C ALA A 199 -14.79 -33.46 31.97
N HIS A 200 -13.73 -32.72 32.28
CA HIS A 200 -13.39 -31.47 31.60
C HIS A 200 -13.11 -31.67 30.10
N LYS A 201 -12.65 -32.86 29.69
CA LYS A 201 -12.46 -33.16 28.27
C LYS A 201 -13.76 -33.11 27.49
N GLU A 202 -14.83 -33.70 28.02
CA GLU A 202 -16.15 -33.67 27.40
C GLU A 202 -16.77 -32.27 27.51
N ASN A 203 -16.57 -31.59 28.63
CA ASN A 203 -16.97 -30.20 28.80
C ASN A 203 -16.34 -29.28 27.73
N ALA A 204 -15.05 -29.46 27.42
CA ALA A 204 -14.35 -28.74 26.36
C ALA A 204 -14.92 -29.09 24.97
N ARG A 205 -15.21 -30.37 24.69
CA ARG A 205 -15.83 -30.79 23.42
C ARG A 205 -17.20 -30.13 23.19
N ILE A 206 -18.01 -30.01 24.25
CA ILE A 206 -19.30 -29.32 24.23
C ILE A 206 -19.11 -27.82 23.98
N MET A 207 -18.16 -27.17 24.66
CA MET A 207 -17.82 -25.76 24.42
C MET A 207 -17.44 -25.52 22.96
N LYS A 208 -16.58 -26.39 22.39
CA LYS A 208 -16.22 -26.33 20.97
C LYS A 208 -17.44 -26.48 20.08
N THR A 209 -18.35 -27.40 20.39
CA THR A 209 -19.58 -27.61 19.62
C THR A 209 -20.48 -26.36 19.62
N GLU A 210 -20.64 -25.71 20.78
CA GLU A 210 -21.37 -24.45 20.89
C GLU A 210 -20.74 -23.33 20.04
N VAL A 211 -19.40 -23.29 19.95
CA VAL A 211 -18.70 -22.33 19.09
C VAL A 211 -19.00 -22.56 17.62
N TYR A 212 -18.99 -23.81 17.16
CA TYR A 212 -19.32 -24.12 15.77
C TYR A 212 -20.77 -23.78 15.41
N GLU A 213 -21.72 -24.07 16.29
CA GLU A 213 -23.11 -23.66 16.09
C GLU A 213 -23.25 -22.14 16.06
N SER A 214 -22.66 -21.45 17.03
CA SER A 214 -22.74 -19.99 17.12
C SER A 214 -22.24 -19.31 15.85
N VAL A 215 -21.06 -19.72 15.36
CA VAL A 215 -20.48 -19.15 14.14
C VAL A 215 -21.36 -19.44 12.93
N LYS A 216 -21.89 -20.67 12.81
CA LYS A 216 -22.84 -21.03 11.75
C LYS A 216 -24.05 -20.11 11.74
N GLU A 217 -24.68 -19.88 12.88
CA GLU A 217 -25.85 -19.00 12.98
C GLU A 217 -25.51 -17.57 12.57
N LEU A 218 -24.39 -17.03 13.07
CA LEU A 218 -23.96 -15.65 12.77
C LEU A 218 -23.73 -15.42 11.26
N VAL A 219 -23.16 -16.41 10.56
CA VAL A 219 -22.86 -16.28 9.12
C VAL A 219 -24.01 -16.70 8.20
N THR A 220 -25.12 -17.23 8.73
CA THR A 220 -26.26 -17.70 7.91
C THR A 220 -27.56 -16.94 8.17
N GLN A 221 -27.76 -16.37 9.37
CA GLN A 221 -29.06 -15.82 9.77
C GLN A 221 -29.17 -14.29 9.71
N TYR A 222 -28.03 -13.58 9.61
CA TYR A 222 -27.98 -12.12 9.73
C TYR A 222 -27.66 -11.40 8.42
N GLY A 223 -27.85 -12.06 7.27
CA GLY A 223 -27.57 -11.50 5.95
C GLY A 223 -26.07 -11.41 5.67
N VAL A 224 -25.65 -10.42 4.87
CA VAL A 224 -24.23 -10.23 4.53
C VAL A 224 -23.49 -9.68 5.74
N ILE A 225 -22.36 -10.29 6.09
CA ILE A 225 -21.42 -9.81 7.10
C ILE A 225 -20.10 -9.44 6.39
N ASP A 226 -19.61 -8.22 6.61
CA ASP A 226 -18.40 -7.74 5.93
C ASP A 226 -17.12 -8.10 6.69
N ASP A 227 -17.18 -8.14 8.02
CA ASP A 227 -16.03 -8.34 8.90
C ASP A 227 -16.34 -9.32 10.04
N LEU A 228 -15.43 -10.24 10.31
CA LEU A 228 -15.48 -11.17 11.45
C LEU A 228 -14.23 -10.98 12.32
N TRP A 229 -14.45 -10.35 13.47
CA TRP A 229 -13.41 -9.99 14.40
C TRP A 229 -13.28 -11.07 15.48
N TRP A 230 -12.33 -11.98 15.31
CA TRP A 230 -12.07 -13.04 16.28
C TRP A 230 -11.32 -12.53 17.50
N ASP A 231 -11.50 -13.16 18.64
CA ASP A 231 -10.69 -12.88 19.82
C ASP A 231 -10.59 -14.05 20.79
N GLY A 232 -9.39 -14.31 21.30
CA GLY A 232 -9.21 -15.39 22.27
C GLY A 232 -9.19 -16.77 21.62
N GLY A 233 -8.41 -16.92 20.55
CA GLY A 233 -8.12 -18.24 19.96
C GLY A 233 -7.19 -19.08 20.83
N TRP A 234 -6.52 -18.49 21.82
CA TRP A 234 -5.70 -19.21 22.79
C TRP A 234 -6.54 -20.14 23.69
N ILE A 235 -5.87 -21.08 24.36
CA ILE A 235 -6.47 -22.02 25.31
C ILE A 235 -5.92 -21.72 26.71
N ALA A 236 -6.79 -21.76 27.71
CA ALA A 236 -6.44 -21.51 29.10
C ALA A 236 -5.69 -20.18 29.35
N GLU A 237 -5.90 -19.18 28.49
CA GLU A 237 -5.21 -17.87 28.56
C GLU A 237 -3.67 -17.98 28.51
N GLN A 238 -3.17 -19.01 27.83
CA GLN A 238 -1.75 -19.27 27.67
C GLN A 238 -1.35 -19.35 26.20
N GLY A 239 -0.12 -18.95 25.93
CA GLY A 239 0.45 -18.97 24.58
C GLY A 239 -0.18 -17.94 23.66
N THR A 240 -0.16 -18.26 22.37
CA THR A 240 -0.69 -17.44 21.28
C THR A 240 -1.99 -18.04 20.74
N ASP A 241 -2.76 -17.27 19.95
CA ASP A 241 -3.95 -17.80 19.26
C ASP A 241 -3.61 -19.04 18.39
N ALA A 242 -2.44 -19.05 17.77
CA ALA A 242 -1.98 -20.17 16.95
C ALA A 242 -1.74 -21.44 17.78
N ASP A 243 -1.37 -21.31 19.05
CA ASP A 243 -1.17 -22.46 19.96
C ASP A 243 -2.50 -23.13 20.32
N GLY A 244 -3.64 -22.42 20.23
CA GLY A 244 -4.98 -22.99 20.43
C GLY A 244 -5.59 -23.62 19.17
N ALA A 245 -4.95 -23.47 18.00
CA ALA A 245 -5.52 -23.88 16.71
C ALA A 245 -5.79 -25.39 16.62
N PHE A 246 -5.03 -26.23 17.34
CA PHE A 246 -5.26 -27.69 17.38
C PHE A 246 -6.64 -28.05 17.94
N PHE A 247 -7.17 -27.22 18.85
CA PHE A 247 -8.45 -27.45 19.49
C PHE A 247 -9.58 -26.84 18.67
N TRP A 248 -9.49 -25.55 18.30
CA TRP A 248 -10.55 -24.84 17.59
C TRP A 248 -10.68 -25.23 16.12
N GLU A 249 -9.60 -25.67 15.49
CA GLU A 249 -9.50 -26.00 14.06
C GLU A 249 -9.97 -24.84 13.16
N PRO A 250 -9.31 -23.66 13.25
CA PRO A 250 -9.81 -22.44 12.64
C PRO A 250 -9.66 -22.40 11.11
N GLY A 251 -8.95 -23.36 10.51
CA GLY A 251 -8.66 -23.43 9.07
C GLY A 251 -9.84 -23.84 8.19
N GLN A 252 -9.52 -24.34 6.99
CA GLN A 252 -10.54 -24.75 6.02
C GLN A 252 -11.30 -26.01 6.46
N PHE A 253 -10.60 -26.99 7.04
CA PHE A 253 -11.17 -28.29 7.36
C PHE A 253 -10.82 -28.72 8.78
N ARG A 254 -11.70 -29.52 9.38
CA ARG A 254 -11.42 -30.23 10.64
C ARG A 254 -10.65 -31.52 10.38
N ASP A 255 -9.86 -31.92 11.36
CA ASP A 255 -9.24 -33.22 11.43
C ASP A 255 -10.23 -34.25 12.02
N THR A 256 -10.56 -35.26 11.21
CA THR A 256 -11.42 -36.37 11.65
C THR A 256 -10.80 -37.23 12.75
N ALA A 257 -9.48 -37.11 12.99
CA ALA A 257 -8.78 -37.77 14.10
C ALA A 257 -8.70 -36.90 15.37
N ASN A 258 -9.21 -35.67 15.35
CA ASN A 258 -9.22 -34.77 16.51
C ASN A 258 -9.97 -35.41 17.69
N GLN A 259 -9.47 -35.24 18.91
CA GLN A 259 -10.09 -35.86 20.10
C GLN A 259 -11.36 -35.14 20.57
N TRP A 260 -11.57 -33.89 20.13
CA TRP A 260 -12.73 -33.07 20.45
C TRP A 260 -13.59 -32.89 19.21
N GLN A 261 -14.30 -33.96 18.83
CA GLN A 261 -15.19 -33.96 17.68
C GLN A 261 -16.41 -33.06 17.94
N VAL A 262 -16.71 -32.21 16.96
CA VAL A 262 -17.94 -31.41 16.93
C VAL A 262 -19.09 -32.34 16.53
N ASP A 263 -20.19 -32.30 17.29
CA ASP A 263 -21.34 -33.14 16.99
C ASP A 263 -21.87 -32.88 15.59
N ALA A 264 -22.21 -33.96 14.87
CA ALA A 264 -22.57 -33.90 13.45
C ALA A 264 -23.76 -32.97 13.17
N THR A 265 -24.67 -32.80 14.14
CA THR A 265 -25.82 -31.88 14.07
C THR A 265 -25.39 -30.41 13.91
N TYR A 266 -24.26 -30.02 14.49
CA TYR A 266 -23.78 -28.63 14.53
C TYR A 266 -22.58 -28.40 13.60
N GLY A 267 -21.94 -29.47 13.13
CA GLY A 267 -20.92 -29.41 12.09
C GLY A 267 -21.48 -29.17 10.69
N GLU A 268 -20.62 -28.69 9.80
CA GLU A 268 -20.90 -28.65 8.36
C GLU A 268 -19.80 -29.34 7.56
N THR A 269 -20.17 -29.75 6.35
CA THR A 269 -19.26 -30.31 5.36
C THR A 269 -19.25 -29.46 4.09
N ASP A 270 -18.18 -29.60 3.29
CA ASP A 270 -18.16 -29.14 1.91
C ASP A 270 -19.02 -30.05 0.99
N ASP A 271 -19.07 -29.71 -0.29
CA ASP A 271 -19.85 -30.45 -1.30
C ASP A 271 -19.36 -31.90 -1.49
N ASN A 272 -18.14 -32.23 -1.04
CA ASN A 272 -17.54 -33.56 -1.08
C ASN A 272 -17.69 -34.33 0.25
N GLY A 273 -18.40 -33.77 1.23
CA GLY A 273 -18.61 -34.38 2.54
C GLY A 273 -17.43 -34.22 3.51
N LYS A 274 -16.43 -33.38 3.22
CA LYS A 274 -15.31 -33.12 4.13
C LYS A 274 -15.71 -32.12 5.22
N PRO A 275 -15.47 -32.40 6.51
CA PRO A 275 -15.90 -31.51 7.60
C PRO A 275 -15.14 -30.19 7.58
N LEU A 276 -15.88 -29.08 7.62
CA LEU A 276 -15.35 -27.73 7.57
C LEU A 276 -14.86 -27.28 8.96
N GLY A 277 -13.69 -26.64 8.98
CA GLY A 277 -13.21 -25.86 10.13
C GLY A 277 -13.97 -24.54 10.24
N LEU A 278 -13.65 -23.72 11.25
CA LEU A 278 -14.38 -22.47 11.50
C LEU A 278 -14.36 -21.55 10.27
N MET A 279 -13.18 -21.23 9.74
CA MET A 279 -13.11 -20.32 8.60
C MET A 279 -13.53 -20.96 7.29
N GLY A 280 -13.42 -22.29 7.14
CA GLY A 280 -14.02 -23.01 6.01
C GLY A 280 -15.55 -22.83 5.96
N MET A 281 -16.22 -22.95 7.10
CA MET A 281 -17.65 -22.70 7.23
C MET A 281 -18.00 -21.24 6.98
N VAL A 282 -17.25 -20.30 7.57
CA VAL A 282 -17.42 -18.86 7.36
C VAL A 282 -17.33 -18.53 5.87
N ARG A 283 -16.30 -19.02 5.16
CA ARG A 283 -16.07 -18.75 3.73
C ARG A 283 -17.10 -19.40 2.81
N LYS A 284 -17.66 -20.54 3.20
CA LYS A 284 -18.75 -21.19 2.46
C LYS A 284 -20.00 -20.30 2.41
N HIS A 285 -20.37 -19.68 3.52
CA HIS A 285 -21.60 -18.87 3.61
C HIS A 285 -21.39 -17.39 3.33
N GLN A 286 -20.21 -16.86 3.62
CA GLN A 286 -19.84 -15.46 3.43
C GLN A 286 -18.52 -15.40 2.64
N PRO A 287 -18.54 -15.64 1.31
CA PRO A 287 -17.31 -15.72 0.50
C PRO A 287 -16.50 -14.42 0.47
N ASP A 288 -17.13 -13.28 0.78
CA ASP A 288 -16.54 -11.94 0.69
C ASP A 288 -16.14 -11.34 2.05
N ILE A 289 -16.47 -12.00 3.17
CA ILE A 289 -16.15 -11.51 4.51
C ILE A 289 -14.64 -11.35 4.68
N VAL A 290 -14.18 -10.41 5.51
CA VAL A 290 -12.78 -10.38 5.96
C VAL A 290 -12.72 -10.78 7.44
N ALA A 291 -11.60 -11.34 7.89
CA ALA A 291 -11.45 -11.75 9.29
C ALA A 291 -10.07 -11.43 9.86
N THR A 292 -10.03 -11.17 11.16
CA THR A 292 -8.77 -10.97 11.92
C THR A 292 -7.99 -12.26 12.11
N SER A 293 -6.73 -12.14 12.53
CA SER A 293 -5.81 -13.25 12.82
C SER A 293 -6.02 -13.96 14.16
N ARG A 294 -7.09 -13.64 14.89
CA ARG A 294 -7.25 -13.96 16.32
C ARG A 294 -8.06 -15.22 16.63
N SER A 295 -8.32 -16.04 15.62
CA SER A 295 -8.90 -17.38 15.79
C SER A 295 -7.84 -18.49 15.91
N GLY A 296 -6.57 -18.15 15.69
CA GLY A 296 -5.47 -19.10 15.50
C GLY A 296 -5.16 -19.38 14.02
N TRP A 297 -6.02 -18.94 13.10
CA TRP A 297 -5.69 -18.81 11.68
C TRP A 297 -5.04 -17.45 11.42
N LYS A 298 -4.18 -17.34 10.39
CA LYS A 298 -3.41 -16.12 10.06
C LYS A 298 -4.25 -14.84 9.84
N GLY A 299 -5.54 -14.96 9.53
CA GLY A 299 -6.44 -13.84 9.25
C GLY A 299 -6.19 -13.18 7.90
N ASP A 300 -7.15 -12.42 7.39
CA ASP A 300 -6.96 -11.57 6.20
C ASP A 300 -6.14 -10.32 6.51
N TYR A 301 -6.21 -9.88 7.78
CA TYR A 301 -5.48 -8.75 8.35
C TYR A 301 -5.12 -8.98 9.83
N ASP A 302 -4.17 -8.18 10.31
CA ASP A 302 -3.71 -8.16 11.70
C ASP A 302 -4.44 -7.12 12.54
N SER A 303 -4.48 -7.37 13.85
CA SER A 303 -4.89 -6.42 14.87
C SER A 303 -3.67 -5.88 15.66
N ASP A 304 -3.57 -4.56 15.81
CA ASP A 304 -2.69 -3.89 16.77
C ASP A 304 -3.56 -3.26 17.87
N GLU A 305 -3.50 -3.82 19.08
CA GLU A 305 -4.41 -3.45 20.16
C GLU A 305 -3.86 -2.43 21.15
N GLY A 306 -4.80 -1.68 21.74
CA GLY A 306 -4.55 -0.81 22.88
C GLY A 306 -4.12 0.61 22.50
N PRO A 307 -3.93 1.48 23.49
CA PRO A 307 -3.81 2.93 23.26
C PRO A 307 -2.41 3.39 22.79
N GLY A 308 -1.49 2.46 22.54
CA GLY A 308 -0.14 2.78 22.07
C GLY A 308 -0.16 3.45 20.69
N VAL A 309 0.52 4.59 20.58
CA VAL A 309 0.66 5.34 19.30
C VAL A 309 1.58 4.57 18.36
N PRO A 310 1.16 4.25 17.12
CA PRO A 310 2.04 3.60 16.15
C PRO A 310 3.23 4.49 15.77
N THR A 311 4.42 3.90 15.69
CA THR A 311 5.68 4.58 15.35
C THR A 311 6.41 3.92 14.18
N GLY A 312 7.43 4.59 13.65
CA GLY A 312 8.30 4.07 12.59
C GLY A 312 7.73 4.17 11.17
N ALA A 313 8.26 3.33 10.27
CA ALA A 313 7.96 3.39 8.84
C ALA A 313 6.51 3.03 8.48
N ILE A 314 6.11 3.38 7.25
CA ILE A 314 4.85 2.94 6.64
C ILE A 314 4.75 1.40 6.70
N ARG A 315 3.58 0.87 7.06
CA ARG A 315 3.36 -0.58 7.12
C ARG A 315 3.28 -1.17 5.72
N THR A 316 4.05 -2.24 5.51
CA THR A 316 4.21 -2.91 4.21
C THR A 316 3.91 -4.40 4.33
N GLY A 317 3.37 -5.02 3.27
CA GLY A 317 3.19 -6.48 3.15
C GLY A 317 2.04 -7.12 3.95
N ARG A 318 1.64 -6.58 5.11
CA ARG A 318 0.50 -7.06 5.90
C ARG A 318 -0.40 -5.89 6.29
N LEU A 319 -1.71 -6.07 6.06
CA LEU A 319 -2.71 -5.09 6.49
C LEU A 319 -2.86 -5.17 7.99
N VAL A 320 -2.84 -4.01 8.65
CA VAL A 320 -3.00 -3.91 10.10
C VAL A 320 -4.13 -2.93 10.39
N GLU A 321 -5.04 -3.35 11.25
CA GLU A 321 -6.06 -2.52 11.89
C GLU A 321 -5.64 -2.22 13.32
N LYS A 322 -5.53 -0.93 13.66
CA LYS A 322 -5.38 -0.48 15.04
C LYS A 322 -6.74 -0.57 15.73
N VAL A 323 -6.82 -1.21 16.89
CA VAL A 323 -8.02 -1.17 17.74
C VAL A 323 -7.68 -0.59 19.09
N PHE A 324 -8.47 0.37 19.57
CA PHE A 324 -8.27 0.93 20.90
C PHE A 324 -9.58 1.43 21.51
N SER A 325 -9.63 1.43 22.85
CA SER A 325 -10.73 2.00 23.61
C SER A 325 -10.48 3.44 24.01
N ILE A 326 -11.55 4.24 23.97
CA ILE A 326 -11.54 5.62 24.49
C ILE A 326 -11.78 5.68 25.99
N ILE A 327 -12.12 4.56 26.62
CA ILE A 327 -12.17 4.41 28.08
C ILE A 327 -11.10 3.39 28.50
N GLY A 328 -10.86 3.21 29.80
CA GLY A 328 -9.78 2.37 30.33
C GLY A 328 -9.96 0.86 30.14
N THR A 329 -11.14 0.42 29.69
CA THR A 329 -11.53 -0.98 29.40
C THR A 329 -12.21 -1.04 28.03
N TRP A 330 -12.49 -2.22 27.48
CA TRP A 330 -13.28 -2.31 26.24
C TRP A 330 -14.79 -2.13 26.53
N GLY A 331 -15.32 -2.97 27.42
CA GLY A 331 -16.67 -2.85 27.96
C GLY A 331 -16.80 -1.67 28.92
N TYR A 332 -18.05 -1.27 29.22
CA TYR A 332 -18.33 -0.11 30.04
C TYR A 332 -17.66 -0.17 31.43
N SER A 333 -17.06 0.97 31.79
CA SER A 333 -16.53 1.24 33.12
C SER A 333 -16.63 2.73 33.44
N ASN A 334 -16.51 3.08 34.72
CA ASN A 334 -16.52 4.48 35.19
C ASN A 334 -15.18 5.21 34.94
N THR A 335 -14.37 4.72 34.01
CA THR A 335 -13.08 5.34 33.68
C THR A 335 -13.27 6.58 32.82
N ALA A 336 -12.37 7.55 32.97
CA ALA A 336 -12.44 8.79 32.21
C ALA A 336 -12.24 8.54 30.72
N VAL A 337 -13.00 9.26 29.89
CA VAL A 337 -12.84 9.25 28.44
C VAL A 337 -11.53 9.94 28.07
N MET A 338 -10.79 9.33 27.16
CA MET A 338 -9.55 9.83 26.58
C MET A 338 -9.73 11.23 25.98
N SER A 339 -8.68 12.05 26.01
CA SER A 339 -8.72 13.37 25.37
C SER A 339 -8.76 13.28 23.84
N TYR A 340 -9.37 14.29 23.20
CA TYR A 340 -9.34 14.44 21.74
C TYR A 340 -7.92 14.43 21.15
N GLY A 341 -6.97 15.10 21.81
CA GLY A 341 -5.57 15.13 21.36
C GLY A 341 -4.91 13.77 21.36
N THR A 342 -5.17 12.95 22.39
CA THR A 342 -4.64 11.58 22.46
C THR A 342 -5.27 10.70 21.36
N ALA A 343 -6.60 10.76 21.20
CA ALA A 343 -7.30 9.98 20.19
C ALA A 343 -6.82 10.35 18.77
N LEU A 344 -6.77 11.65 18.43
CA LEU A 344 -6.32 12.08 17.11
C LEU A 344 -4.85 11.75 16.85
N ASN A 345 -3.99 11.79 17.88
CA ASN A 345 -2.60 11.38 17.75
C ASN A 345 -2.48 9.89 17.36
N ILE A 346 -3.31 9.01 17.91
CA ILE A 346 -3.34 7.59 17.51
C ILE A 346 -3.84 7.48 16.06
N LEU A 347 -4.99 8.10 15.75
CA LEU A 347 -5.65 8.03 14.45
C LEU A 347 -4.73 8.47 13.30
N VAL A 348 -4.15 9.66 13.39
CA VAL A 348 -3.29 10.21 12.33
C VAL A 348 -2.04 9.34 12.14
N ASN A 349 -1.44 8.85 13.24
CA ASN A 349 -0.29 7.97 13.15
C ASN A 349 -0.61 6.60 12.54
N CYS A 350 -1.86 6.14 12.60
CA CYS A 350 -2.32 4.98 11.84
C CYS A 350 -2.36 5.28 10.33
N TRP A 351 -3.04 6.36 9.94
CA TRP A 351 -3.28 6.69 8.53
C TRP A 351 -1.99 6.97 7.75
N VAL A 352 -1.07 7.75 8.33
CA VAL A 352 0.24 8.04 7.70
C VAL A 352 1.14 6.81 7.59
N ARG A 353 0.81 5.72 8.30
CA ARG A 353 1.50 4.42 8.23
C ARG A 353 0.72 3.37 7.45
N ASN A 354 -0.29 3.79 6.69
CA ASN A 354 -1.11 2.90 5.86
C ASN A 354 -1.88 1.83 6.67
N MET A 355 -2.27 2.16 7.90
CA MET A 355 -3.11 1.31 8.75
C MET A 355 -4.58 1.75 8.67
N THR A 356 -5.47 0.84 9.02
CA THR A 356 -6.87 1.16 9.34
C THR A 356 -7.03 1.24 10.85
N VAL A 357 -8.14 1.80 11.34
CA VAL A 357 -8.34 1.97 12.77
C VAL A 357 -9.81 1.83 13.14
N MET A 358 -10.07 1.09 14.20
CA MET A 358 -11.41 0.92 14.77
C MET A 358 -11.41 1.36 16.25
N VAL A 359 -12.28 2.32 16.55
CA VAL A 359 -12.33 3.00 17.87
C VAL A 359 -13.50 2.46 18.68
N ASN A 360 -13.21 1.98 19.88
CA ASN A 360 -14.19 1.34 20.74
C ASN A 360 -14.98 2.32 21.62
N VAL A 361 -16.28 2.04 21.76
CA VAL A 361 -17.16 2.55 22.81
C VAL A 361 -17.69 1.40 23.67
N GLY A 362 -17.92 1.67 24.96
CA GLY A 362 -18.61 0.77 25.87
C GLY A 362 -19.96 1.38 26.29
N PRO A 363 -21.10 0.96 25.71
CA PRO A 363 -22.42 1.38 26.18
C PRO A 363 -22.70 0.85 27.59
N ASP A 364 -23.46 1.60 28.38
CA ASP A 364 -23.84 1.21 29.74
C ASP A 364 -24.84 0.04 29.76
N ARG A 365 -25.20 -0.44 30.96
CA ARG A 365 -26.13 -1.56 31.16
C ARG A 365 -27.53 -1.38 30.55
N HIS A 366 -27.91 -0.13 30.25
CA HIS A 366 -29.18 0.21 29.62
C HIS A 366 -29.08 0.19 28.08
N GLY A 367 -27.87 0.21 27.51
CA GLY A 367 -27.60 0.29 26.08
C GLY A 367 -27.28 1.70 25.59
N THR A 368 -26.93 2.61 26.50
CA THR A 368 -26.64 4.01 26.18
C THR A 368 -25.15 4.24 26.09
N VAL A 369 -24.68 4.82 24.97
CA VAL A 369 -23.32 5.38 24.91
C VAL A 369 -23.34 6.72 25.62
N SER A 370 -22.47 6.91 26.62
CA SER A 370 -22.47 8.13 27.43
C SER A 370 -22.15 9.38 26.60
N ASP A 371 -22.67 10.53 27.03
CA ASP A 371 -22.45 11.81 26.34
C ASP A 371 -20.96 12.18 26.21
N ALA A 372 -20.13 11.77 27.18
CA ALA A 372 -18.69 11.98 27.11
C ALA A 372 -18.03 11.17 25.97
N GLN A 373 -18.40 9.88 25.83
CA GLN A 373 -17.93 9.03 24.74
C GLN A 373 -18.44 9.54 23.39
N ALA A 374 -19.74 9.80 23.28
CA ALA A 374 -20.36 10.32 22.07
C ALA A 374 -19.80 11.70 21.69
N GLY A 375 -19.52 12.56 22.68
CA GLY A 375 -18.94 13.88 22.49
C GLY A 375 -17.54 13.82 21.87
N LEU A 376 -16.66 12.93 22.36
CA LEU A 376 -15.35 12.70 21.75
C LEU A 376 -15.47 12.22 20.30
N LEU A 377 -16.32 11.23 20.04
CA LEU A 377 -16.52 10.70 18.68
C LEU A 377 -17.05 11.77 17.72
N ARG A 378 -18.03 12.57 18.13
CA ARG A 378 -18.53 13.71 17.33
C ARG A 378 -17.46 14.77 17.11
N GLN A 379 -16.61 15.04 18.10
CA GLN A 379 -15.49 15.96 17.94
C GLN A 379 -14.51 15.46 16.87
N ILE A 380 -14.18 14.17 16.85
CA ILE A 380 -13.40 13.56 15.75
C ILE A 380 -14.16 13.63 14.43
N GLY A 381 -15.49 13.43 14.46
CA GLY A 381 -16.38 13.64 13.32
C GLY A 381 -16.25 15.01 12.65
N THR A 382 -16.04 16.08 13.43
CA THR A 382 -15.79 17.42 12.87
C THR A 382 -14.48 17.48 12.07
N PHE A 383 -13.44 16.76 12.51
CA PHE A 383 -12.20 16.59 11.75
C PHE A 383 -12.45 15.76 10.49
N MET A 384 -13.15 14.63 10.61
CA MET A 384 -13.43 13.76 9.46
C MET A 384 -14.26 14.47 8.38
N THR A 385 -15.18 15.35 8.78
CA THR A 385 -15.97 16.16 7.85
C THR A 385 -15.09 17.14 7.07
N ALA A 386 -14.16 17.82 7.74
CA ALA A 386 -13.34 18.85 7.10
C ALA A 386 -12.10 18.29 6.38
N CYS A 387 -11.51 17.23 6.91
CA CYS A 387 -10.24 16.68 6.44
C CYS A 387 -10.38 15.27 5.85
N GLY A 388 -11.59 14.70 5.75
CA GLY A 388 -11.78 13.31 5.34
C GLY A 388 -11.17 12.94 3.97
N GLN A 389 -10.97 13.91 3.08
CA GLN A 389 -10.26 13.69 1.80
C GLN A 389 -8.79 13.28 1.96
N SER A 390 -8.12 13.64 3.07
CA SER A 390 -6.76 13.19 3.39
C SER A 390 -6.72 11.83 4.08
N VAL A 391 -7.89 11.22 4.36
CA VAL A 391 -8.00 9.95 5.08
C VAL A 391 -8.66 8.89 4.19
N TYR A 392 -9.90 9.08 3.78
CA TYR A 392 -10.65 8.05 3.06
C TYR A 392 -10.08 7.76 1.67
N GLY A 393 -9.92 6.49 1.34
CA GLY A 393 -9.35 6.05 0.06
C GLY A 393 -7.88 6.42 -0.15
N THR A 394 -7.19 6.97 0.85
CA THR A 394 -5.77 7.29 0.75
C THR A 394 -4.89 6.08 1.10
N ARG A 395 -3.60 6.19 0.84
CA ARG A 395 -2.56 5.30 1.40
C ARG A 395 -1.55 6.13 2.18
N GLY A 396 -0.88 5.50 3.14
CA GLY A 396 0.24 6.14 3.83
C GLY A 396 1.39 6.41 2.85
N GLY A 397 2.07 7.55 3.00
CA GLY A 397 3.18 7.98 2.15
C GLY A 397 2.87 9.22 1.31
N PRO A 398 3.72 9.53 0.30
CA PRO A 398 4.70 8.64 -0.31
C PRO A 398 6.02 8.50 0.47
N TRP A 399 6.30 9.37 1.45
CA TRP A 399 7.49 9.29 2.30
C TRP A 399 7.17 8.78 3.70
N ASN A 400 8.17 8.18 4.35
CA ASN A 400 8.03 7.76 5.74
C ASN A 400 7.74 8.96 6.66
N PRO A 401 6.88 8.77 7.67
CA PRO A 401 6.64 9.81 8.67
C PRO A 401 7.86 10.06 9.55
N VAL A 402 7.90 11.23 10.17
CA VAL A 402 8.80 11.55 11.28
C VAL A 402 7.98 11.54 12.56
N ASP A 403 8.28 10.58 13.44
CA ASP A 403 7.52 10.31 14.66
C ASP A 403 7.32 11.59 15.50
N GLY A 404 6.06 11.84 15.89
CA GLY A 404 5.65 13.01 16.67
C GLY A 404 5.64 14.35 15.92
N GLN A 405 6.17 14.40 14.70
CA GLN A 405 6.34 15.64 13.93
C GLN A 405 5.35 15.73 12.77
N TYR A 406 5.45 14.83 11.80
CA TYR A 406 4.60 14.86 10.62
C TYR A 406 4.57 13.52 9.89
N GLY A 407 3.56 13.34 9.04
CA GLY A 407 3.47 12.21 8.13
C GLY A 407 2.67 12.55 6.89
N PHE A 408 2.54 11.58 6.00
CA PHE A 408 1.92 11.79 4.71
C PHE A 408 0.85 10.74 4.41
N THR A 409 -0.20 11.17 3.73
CA THR A 409 -1.09 10.28 2.98
C THR A 409 -1.15 10.75 1.53
N TYR A 410 -1.58 9.90 0.61
CA TYR A 410 -1.81 10.32 -0.77
C TYR A 410 -2.99 9.59 -1.40
N LYS A 411 -3.54 10.24 -2.43
CA LYS A 411 -4.58 9.71 -3.32
C LYS A 411 -4.47 10.39 -4.67
N ASP A 412 -4.53 9.60 -5.73
CA ASP A 412 -4.46 10.09 -7.11
C ASP A 412 -3.26 11.02 -7.30
N ASN A 413 -3.46 12.27 -7.73
CA ASN A 413 -2.44 13.29 -7.92
C ASN A 413 -2.16 14.18 -6.71
N THR A 414 -2.74 13.88 -5.54
CA THR A 414 -2.61 14.70 -4.34
C THR A 414 -1.94 13.93 -3.23
N PHE A 415 -0.93 14.53 -2.60
CA PHE A 415 -0.47 14.10 -1.29
C PHE A 415 -0.86 15.11 -0.22
N TYR A 416 -1.05 14.62 0.99
CA TYR A 416 -1.47 15.38 2.15
C TYR A 416 -0.42 15.25 3.22
N THR A 417 0.06 16.38 3.73
CA THR A 417 0.97 16.46 4.86
C THR A 417 0.15 16.67 6.13
N HIS A 418 0.26 15.74 7.06
CA HIS A 418 -0.33 15.81 8.40
C HIS A 418 0.72 16.34 9.38
N LEU A 419 0.51 17.54 9.93
CA LEU A 419 1.44 18.18 10.87
C LEU A 419 0.95 17.98 12.31
N LEU A 420 1.66 17.14 13.06
CA LEU A 420 1.35 16.72 14.42
C LEU A 420 1.84 17.76 15.44
N PRO A 421 1.39 17.70 16.72
CA PRO A 421 1.74 18.70 17.74
C PRO A 421 3.22 18.95 17.97
N GLY A 422 4.09 17.96 17.71
CA GLY A 422 5.54 18.15 17.83
C GLY A 422 6.12 19.09 16.77
N TYR A 423 5.39 19.33 15.68
CA TYR A 423 5.75 20.29 14.64
C TYR A 423 5.12 21.65 14.92
N SER A 424 5.95 22.60 15.35
CA SER A 424 5.54 23.96 15.72
C SER A 424 5.65 24.98 14.59
N GLY A 425 6.26 24.62 13.46
CA GLY A 425 6.46 25.53 12.33
C GLY A 425 5.15 25.91 11.62
N THR A 426 5.05 27.16 11.20
CA THR A 426 4.01 27.68 10.28
C THR A 426 4.44 27.64 8.81
N THR A 427 5.65 27.14 8.57
CA THR A 427 6.23 26.84 7.27
C THR A 427 6.65 25.38 7.27
N PHE A 428 6.42 24.66 6.17
CA PHE A 428 6.82 23.27 5.99
C PHE A 428 7.48 23.06 4.63
N THR A 429 8.62 22.36 4.60
CA THR A 429 9.30 21.97 3.37
C THR A 429 9.14 20.47 3.16
N THR A 430 8.54 20.07 2.03
CA THR A 430 8.34 18.66 1.67
C THR A 430 9.68 18.01 1.28
N PRO A 431 9.78 16.68 1.33
CA PRO A 431 10.74 15.97 0.48
C PRO A 431 10.47 16.26 -1.02
N SER A 432 11.45 16.00 -1.87
CA SER A 432 11.39 16.32 -3.31
C SER A 432 10.28 15.54 -4.03
N ILE A 433 9.47 16.25 -4.84
CA ILE A 433 8.49 15.65 -5.75
C ILE A 433 9.07 15.28 -7.12
N GLY A 434 10.39 15.43 -7.30
CA GLY A 434 11.04 15.23 -8.60
C GLY A 434 10.66 16.31 -9.60
N ASP A 435 10.31 15.89 -10.82
CA ASP A 435 9.95 16.75 -11.96
C ASP A 435 8.46 17.12 -12.03
N ALA A 436 7.63 16.54 -11.14
CA ALA A 436 6.21 16.83 -11.10
C ALA A 436 5.96 18.32 -10.85
N GLN A 437 4.89 18.84 -11.44
CA GLN A 437 4.53 20.25 -11.31
C GLN A 437 3.40 20.40 -10.29
N VAL A 438 3.55 21.37 -9.39
CA VAL A 438 2.54 21.69 -8.40
C VAL A 438 1.41 22.46 -9.07
N THR A 439 0.20 21.91 -9.05
CA THR A 439 -1.01 22.57 -9.58
C THR A 439 -1.77 23.33 -8.51
N ARG A 440 -1.66 22.90 -7.25
CA ARG A 440 -2.28 23.58 -6.10
C ARG A 440 -1.65 23.19 -4.78
N VAL A 441 -1.51 24.16 -3.88
CA VAL A 441 -1.24 23.93 -2.45
C VAL A 441 -2.33 24.60 -1.63
N PHE A 442 -2.91 23.87 -0.68
CA PHE A 442 -4.07 24.35 0.08
C PHE A 442 -4.13 23.78 1.50
N ASP A 443 -4.77 24.52 2.40
CA ASP A 443 -5.20 24.01 3.71
C ASP A 443 -6.43 23.13 3.50
N VAL A 444 -6.35 21.86 3.90
CA VAL A 444 -7.38 20.86 3.57
C VAL A 444 -8.71 21.18 4.25
N ARG A 445 -8.66 21.71 5.47
CA ARG A 445 -9.84 21.99 6.29
C ARG A 445 -10.67 23.15 5.73
N SER A 446 -10.01 24.24 5.38
CA SER A 446 -10.66 25.46 4.86
C SER A 446 -10.80 25.47 3.34
N GLY A 447 -10.00 24.68 2.63
CA GLY A 447 -9.88 24.71 1.18
C GLY A 447 -9.12 25.94 0.64
N ALA A 448 -8.64 26.82 1.51
CA ALA A 448 -7.93 28.03 1.11
C ALA A 448 -6.57 27.70 0.51
N ASN A 449 -6.19 28.42 -0.55
CA ASN A 449 -4.86 28.27 -1.14
C ASN A 449 -3.80 28.81 -0.17
N LEU A 450 -2.66 28.12 -0.10
CA LEU A 450 -1.51 28.52 0.68
C LEU A 450 -0.39 29.03 -0.24
N SER A 451 0.38 29.99 0.25
CA SER A 451 1.57 30.47 -0.45
C SER A 451 2.66 29.41 -0.41
N TYR A 452 3.31 29.16 -1.55
CA TYR A 452 4.40 28.19 -1.64
C TYR A 452 5.46 28.62 -2.63
N SER A 453 6.64 28.03 -2.51
CA SER A 453 7.71 28.08 -3.51
C SER A 453 8.20 26.68 -3.82
N VAL A 454 8.56 26.41 -5.08
CA VAL A 454 9.16 25.15 -5.50
C VAL A 454 10.65 25.39 -5.76
N GLU A 455 11.51 24.64 -5.08
CA GLU A 455 12.95 24.66 -5.26
C GLU A 455 13.36 23.93 -6.55
N GLY A 456 14.55 24.21 -7.09
CA GLY A 456 15.01 23.58 -8.34
C GLY A 456 15.18 22.06 -8.26
N ASP A 457 15.24 21.50 -7.04
CA ASP A 457 15.27 20.07 -6.78
C ASP A 457 13.87 19.47 -6.53
N GLY A 458 12.81 20.24 -6.72
CA GLY A 458 11.42 19.80 -6.53
C GLY A 458 10.94 19.78 -5.08
N ARG A 459 11.68 20.32 -4.10
CA ARG A 459 11.13 20.51 -2.75
C ARG A 459 10.15 21.67 -2.72
N ILE A 460 9.04 21.52 -1.99
CA ILE A 460 7.99 22.54 -1.88
C ILE A 460 8.05 23.13 -0.48
N THR A 461 8.30 24.43 -0.39
CA THR A 461 8.20 25.18 0.87
C THR A 461 6.85 25.89 0.92
N VAL A 462 5.98 25.42 1.81
CA VAL A 462 4.64 25.95 2.06
C VAL A 462 4.68 26.90 3.24
N ASN A 463 4.05 28.07 3.13
CA ASN A 463 4.04 29.12 4.16
C ASN A 463 2.61 29.44 4.60
N GLY A 464 2.49 30.00 5.81
CA GLY A 464 1.21 30.51 6.32
C GLY A 464 0.27 29.41 6.82
N ILE A 465 0.83 28.28 7.26
CA ILE A 465 0.07 27.16 7.80
C ILE A 465 -0.52 27.57 9.16
N ASP A 466 -1.84 27.48 9.32
CA ASP A 466 -2.49 27.73 10.61
C ASP A 466 -2.31 26.53 11.54
N ARG A 467 -1.51 26.74 12.59
CA ARG A 467 -1.28 25.76 13.66
C ARG A 467 -2.07 26.10 14.94
N THR A 468 -2.78 27.22 14.97
CA THR A 468 -3.40 27.74 16.20
C THR A 468 -4.79 27.19 16.46
N THR A 469 -5.54 26.90 15.40
CA THR A 469 -6.93 26.44 15.50
C THR A 469 -7.06 24.92 15.63
N HIS A 470 -6.14 24.17 15.02
CA HIS A 470 -6.17 22.69 14.98
C HIS A 470 -4.78 22.07 15.19
N PRO A 471 -4.10 22.34 16.32
CA PRO A 471 -2.72 21.93 16.55
C PRO A 471 -2.51 20.40 16.57
N GLN A 472 -3.57 19.63 16.81
CA GLN A 472 -3.53 18.16 16.83
C GLN A 472 -3.24 17.56 15.45
N ASP A 473 -3.69 18.22 14.38
CA ASP A 473 -3.36 17.87 12.99
C ASP A 473 -3.75 19.03 12.04
N SER A 474 -2.75 19.79 11.58
CA SER A 474 -2.94 20.75 10.48
C SER A 474 -2.58 20.05 9.18
N VAL A 475 -3.55 19.95 8.28
CA VAL A 475 -3.41 19.15 7.06
C VAL A 475 -3.24 20.07 5.84
N VAL A 476 -2.12 19.91 5.14
CA VAL A 476 -1.82 20.61 3.89
C VAL A 476 -1.96 19.65 2.72
N GLY A 477 -2.74 20.02 1.70
CA GLY A 477 -2.85 19.28 0.45
C GLY A 477 -1.96 19.88 -0.62
N VAL A 478 -1.27 19.03 -1.37
CA VAL A 478 -0.47 19.38 -2.54
C VAL A 478 -0.93 18.54 -3.72
N ALA A 479 -1.59 19.18 -4.69
CA ALA A 479 -1.98 18.56 -5.94
C ALA A 479 -0.89 18.75 -7.00
N LEU A 480 -0.63 17.69 -7.75
CA LEU A 480 0.35 17.62 -8.81
C LEU A 480 -0.34 17.56 -10.19
N ASP A 481 0.43 17.78 -11.24
CA ASP A 481 0.01 17.63 -12.65
C ASP A 481 -0.20 16.16 -13.07
N ARG A 482 0.18 15.22 -12.19
CA ARG A 482 0.14 13.77 -12.41
C ARG A 482 -0.08 13.01 -11.09
N PRO A 483 -0.47 11.73 -11.12
CA PRO A 483 -0.60 10.91 -9.91
C PRO A 483 0.64 10.98 -9.00
N VAL A 484 0.50 10.83 -7.68
CA VAL A 484 1.63 10.75 -6.75
C VAL A 484 2.43 9.48 -7.02
N GLN A 485 1.76 8.34 -7.18
CA GLN A 485 2.42 7.06 -7.49
C GLN A 485 2.44 6.77 -9.00
N PRO A 486 3.51 6.16 -9.54
CA PRO A 486 3.58 5.79 -10.95
C PRO A 486 2.47 4.80 -11.32
N ALA A 487 1.95 4.93 -12.54
CA ALA A 487 1.00 3.98 -13.08
C ALA A 487 1.73 2.69 -13.49
N ASP A 488 1.14 1.54 -13.16
CA ASP A 488 1.53 0.30 -13.81
C ASP A 488 0.98 0.30 -15.25
N VAL A 489 1.87 0.47 -16.22
CA VAL A 489 1.53 0.47 -17.64
C VAL A 489 1.43 -0.93 -18.25
N ALA A 490 1.87 -1.96 -17.52
CA ALA A 490 1.69 -3.34 -17.92
C ALA A 490 0.29 -3.87 -17.57
N ALA A 491 -0.38 -3.31 -16.55
CA ALA A 491 -1.73 -3.71 -16.15
C ALA A 491 -2.69 -3.83 -17.34
N GLY A 492 -3.29 -5.01 -17.52
CA GLY A 492 -4.26 -5.34 -18.56
C GLY A 492 -3.69 -5.43 -19.98
N ARG A 493 -2.36 -5.32 -20.16
CA ARG A 493 -1.73 -5.41 -21.48
C ARG A 493 -1.62 -6.84 -21.98
N THR A 494 -1.31 -6.99 -23.26
CA THR A 494 -1.06 -8.30 -23.86
C THR A 494 0.25 -8.85 -23.33
N ALA A 495 0.18 -9.99 -22.63
CA ALA A 495 1.34 -10.75 -22.19
C ALA A 495 1.42 -12.10 -22.92
N THR A 496 2.64 -12.52 -23.21
CA THR A 496 2.97 -13.80 -23.85
C THR A 496 4.17 -14.42 -23.13
N ALA A 497 4.27 -15.75 -23.14
CA ALA A 497 5.40 -16.47 -22.58
C ALA A 497 5.86 -17.56 -23.57
N ASP A 498 7.07 -18.09 -23.39
CA ASP A 498 7.51 -19.28 -24.14
C ASP A 498 6.83 -20.56 -23.67
N SER A 499 6.44 -20.61 -22.39
CA SER A 499 5.82 -21.75 -21.73
C SER A 499 4.77 -21.28 -20.72
N GLU A 500 3.67 -22.02 -20.59
CA GLU A 500 2.63 -21.75 -19.60
C GLU A 500 1.89 -23.02 -19.15
N GLU A 501 1.55 -23.09 -17.86
CA GLU A 501 0.82 -24.20 -17.23
C GLU A 501 -0.70 -24.01 -17.42
N THR A 502 -1.17 -24.18 -18.66
CA THR A 502 -2.58 -23.93 -19.03
C THR A 502 -3.57 -24.85 -18.31
N SER A 503 -3.14 -26.05 -17.91
CA SER A 503 -3.98 -27.04 -17.18
C SER A 503 -4.47 -26.53 -15.83
N LYS A 504 -3.78 -25.54 -15.23
CA LYS A 504 -4.17 -24.87 -13.99
C LYS A 504 -4.63 -23.42 -14.21
N GLY A 505 -4.74 -22.98 -15.47
CA GLY A 505 -5.10 -21.60 -15.82
C GLY A 505 -4.01 -20.56 -15.56
N ASN A 506 -2.76 -20.98 -15.34
CA ASN A 506 -1.61 -20.10 -15.02
C ASN A 506 -0.98 -19.49 -16.29
N THR A 507 -1.80 -18.83 -17.09
CA THR A 507 -1.41 -18.25 -18.40
C THR A 507 -0.61 -16.96 -18.25
N ALA A 508 0.12 -16.54 -19.29
CA ALA A 508 0.92 -15.30 -19.31
C ALA A 508 0.11 -14.04 -18.90
N ALA A 509 -1.15 -13.96 -19.31
CA ALA A 509 -2.04 -12.83 -18.98
C ALA A 509 -2.25 -12.62 -17.47
N LYS A 510 -2.09 -13.68 -16.66
CA LYS A 510 -2.26 -13.63 -15.21
C LYS A 510 -1.16 -12.86 -14.49
N ALA A 511 0.00 -12.65 -15.13
CA ALA A 511 1.06 -11.84 -14.54
C ALA A 511 0.80 -10.33 -14.71
N VAL A 512 -0.20 -9.91 -15.48
CA VAL A 512 -0.50 -8.49 -15.72
C VAL A 512 -1.98 -8.17 -15.48
N ASP A 513 -2.71 -9.03 -14.77
CA ASP A 513 -4.14 -8.84 -14.49
C ASP A 513 -4.41 -7.95 -13.25
N GLY A 514 -3.35 -7.44 -12.61
CA GLY A 514 -3.41 -6.59 -11.43
C GLY A 514 -3.76 -7.34 -10.15
N SER A 515 -3.73 -8.68 -10.14
CA SER A 515 -4.05 -9.52 -8.99
C SER A 515 -2.83 -10.32 -8.54
N THR A 516 -2.52 -10.27 -7.25
CA THR A 516 -1.46 -11.11 -6.66
C THR A 516 -1.95 -12.49 -6.25
N ALA A 517 -3.25 -12.76 -6.36
CA ALA A 517 -3.86 -14.06 -6.09
C ALA A 517 -3.69 -15.04 -7.27
N THR A 518 -3.65 -14.52 -8.49
CA THR A 518 -3.39 -15.26 -9.72
C THR A 518 -1.89 -15.20 -10.07
N ARG A 519 -1.45 -15.98 -11.07
CA ARG A 519 -0.07 -15.96 -11.56
C ARG A 519 0.09 -16.57 -12.95
N TRP A 520 1.13 -16.16 -13.65
CA TRP A 520 1.73 -16.96 -14.72
C TRP A 520 2.67 -18.01 -14.12
N CYS A 521 2.72 -19.21 -14.69
CA CYS A 521 3.68 -20.25 -14.34
C CYS A 521 4.11 -20.99 -15.61
N ALA A 522 5.40 -21.20 -15.81
CA ALA A 522 5.90 -22.10 -16.84
C ALA A 522 5.40 -23.53 -16.61
N ASN A 523 5.32 -24.33 -17.68
CA ASN A 523 4.80 -25.71 -17.61
C ASN A 523 5.82 -26.74 -17.10
N ASP A 524 7.06 -26.32 -16.84
CA ASP A 524 8.12 -27.15 -16.27
C ASP A 524 9.10 -26.31 -15.42
N GLY A 525 10.03 -26.99 -14.74
CA GLY A 525 10.99 -26.38 -13.81
C GLY A 525 12.34 -26.01 -14.43
N ASN A 526 12.46 -25.98 -15.76
CA ASN A 526 13.70 -25.59 -16.43
C ASN A 526 13.95 -24.07 -16.32
N THR A 527 15.19 -23.66 -16.55
CA THR A 527 15.56 -22.25 -16.67
C THR A 527 15.50 -21.80 -18.12
N GLY A 528 15.49 -20.49 -18.35
CA GLY A 528 15.41 -19.88 -19.67
C GLY A 528 14.00 -19.46 -20.09
N HIS A 529 12.98 -19.82 -19.30
CA HIS A 529 11.60 -19.36 -19.53
C HIS A 529 11.49 -17.84 -19.41
N TRP A 530 10.67 -17.26 -20.27
CA TRP A 530 10.44 -15.83 -20.32
C TRP A 530 8.96 -15.47 -20.38
N LEU A 531 8.63 -14.35 -19.73
CA LEU A 531 7.36 -13.65 -19.84
C LEU A 531 7.62 -12.29 -20.48
N LYS A 532 6.83 -11.93 -21.49
CA LYS A 532 6.92 -10.67 -22.23
C LYS A 532 5.59 -9.94 -22.24
N VAL A 533 5.63 -8.63 -22.03
CA VAL A 533 4.48 -7.73 -22.11
C VAL A 533 4.67 -6.78 -23.29
N ASP A 534 3.62 -6.59 -24.11
CA ASP A 534 3.53 -5.51 -25.11
C ASP A 534 2.74 -4.33 -24.51
N LEU A 535 3.41 -3.21 -24.27
CA LEU A 535 2.83 -1.99 -23.71
C LEU A 535 1.96 -1.22 -24.72
N GLY A 536 1.91 -1.67 -25.98
CA GLY A 536 1.13 -1.10 -27.09
C GLY A 536 1.81 0.06 -27.82
N SER A 537 2.69 0.80 -27.15
CA SER A 537 3.50 1.88 -27.72
C SER A 537 4.85 1.96 -26.99
N THR A 538 5.86 2.54 -27.64
CA THR A 538 7.13 2.86 -26.97
C THR A 538 6.88 3.87 -25.86
N ARG A 539 7.45 3.62 -24.68
CA ARG A 539 7.33 4.45 -23.48
C ARG A 539 8.68 4.62 -22.81
N SER A 540 8.84 5.74 -22.11
CA SER A 540 9.92 5.97 -21.15
C SER A 540 9.62 5.16 -19.89
N LEU A 541 10.35 4.07 -19.69
CA LEU A 541 10.19 3.15 -18.56
C LEU A 541 11.27 3.39 -17.52
N THR A 542 10.93 3.19 -16.24
CA THR A 542 11.89 3.38 -15.15
C THR A 542 12.02 2.29 -14.13
N GLY A 543 11.30 1.20 -14.35
CA GLY A 543 11.48 0.05 -13.52
C GLY A 543 10.34 -0.92 -13.68
N THR A 544 10.46 -1.97 -12.89
CA THR A 544 9.42 -2.97 -12.74
C THR A 544 9.23 -3.28 -11.27
N ARG A 545 8.06 -3.78 -10.91
CA ARG A 545 7.87 -4.55 -9.69
C ARG A 545 7.47 -5.97 -10.06
N ILE A 546 8.27 -6.94 -9.62
CA ILE A 546 8.03 -8.36 -9.85
C ILE A 546 7.62 -8.98 -8.53
N ALA A 547 6.43 -9.57 -8.49
CA ALA A 547 5.98 -10.43 -7.42
C ALA A 547 6.15 -11.89 -7.84
N TRP A 548 7.15 -12.56 -7.30
CA TRP A 548 7.40 -13.99 -7.54
C TRP A 548 6.36 -14.87 -6.83
N GLU A 549 6.14 -16.09 -7.33
CA GLU A 549 5.20 -17.03 -6.70
C GLU A 549 5.56 -17.30 -5.23
N LEU A 550 6.83 -17.63 -4.98
CA LEU A 550 7.31 -18.10 -3.69
C LEU A 550 8.13 -17.02 -2.98
N ASP A 551 7.91 -16.91 -1.68
CA ASP A 551 8.73 -16.09 -0.78
C ASP A 551 10.00 -16.83 -0.39
N LYS A 552 11.02 -16.09 0.06
CA LYS A 552 12.33 -16.61 0.50
C LYS A 552 12.99 -17.55 -0.53
N THR A 553 12.74 -17.33 -1.81
CA THR A 553 13.18 -18.18 -2.91
C THR A 553 14.06 -17.36 -3.87
N ASN A 554 15.21 -17.91 -4.27
CA ASN A 554 16.15 -17.21 -5.14
C ASN A 554 15.74 -17.39 -6.61
N TYR A 555 15.01 -16.41 -7.14
CA TYR A 555 14.77 -16.28 -8.58
C TYR A 555 15.91 -15.45 -9.18
N GLN A 556 16.74 -16.07 -10.02
CA GLN A 556 17.72 -15.37 -10.85
C GLN A 556 17.09 -15.03 -12.20
N TYR A 557 17.26 -13.80 -12.68
CA TYR A 557 16.57 -13.33 -13.87
C TYR A 557 17.29 -12.16 -14.52
N LYS A 558 16.87 -11.82 -15.74
CA LYS A 558 17.18 -10.56 -16.40
C LYS A 558 15.90 -9.90 -16.89
N ILE A 559 15.94 -8.57 -16.99
CA ILE A 559 14.88 -7.76 -17.62
C ILE A 559 15.45 -7.20 -18.92
N GLU A 560 14.70 -7.34 -19.99
CA GLU A 560 15.08 -6.91 -21.33
C GLU A 560 14.00 -6.00 -21.92
N GLY A 561 14.41 -4.97 -22.65
CA GLY A 561 13.55 -4.01 -23.31
C GLY A 561 13.74 -4.00 -24.82
N SER A 562 12.68 -3.72 -25.55
CA SER A 562 12.71 -3.60 -27.02
C SER A 562 11.66 -2.61 -27.51
N THR A 563 11.95 -1.88 -28.58
CA THR A 563 11.00 -1.01 -29.28
C THR A 563 10.31 -1.72 -30.45
N ASP A 564 10.95 -2.77 -31.00
CA ASP A 564 10.58 -3.43 -32.26
C ASP A 564 10.20 -4.93 -32.09
N ASN A 565 10.38 -5.50 -30.89
CA ASN A 565 10.23 -6.92 -30.55
C ASN A 565 11.24 -7.87 -31.23
N SER A 566 12.27 -7.33 -31.89
CA SER A 566 13.36 -8.10 -32.52
C SER A 566 14.72 -7.83 -31.88
N THR A 567 15.00 -6.56 -31.59
CA THR A 567 16.25 -6.11 -30.98
C THR A 567 16.03 -5.91 -29.49
N TRP A 568 16.78 -6.62 -28.66
CA TRP A 568 16.60 -6.63 -27.21
C TRP A 568 17.83 -6.10 -26.51
N THR A 569 17.61 -5.17 -25.57
CA THR A 569 18.64 -4.63 -24.69
C THR A 569 18.39 -5.10 -23.28
N THR A 570 19.42 -5.64 -22.61
CA THR A 570 19.34 -5.95 -21.17
C THR A 570 19.22 -4.64 -20.39
N LEU A 571 18.12 -4.49 -19.64
CA LEU A 571 17.85 -3.34 -18.77
C LEU A 571 18.32 -3.61 -17.34
N VAL A 572 18.17 -4.86 -16.89
CA VAL A 572 18.61 -5.33 -15.57
C VAL A 572 19.19 -6.72 -15.72
N ASP A 573 20.37 -6.94 -15.15
CA ASP A 573 21.02 -8.25 -15.06
C ASP A 573 21.10 -8.70 -13.60
N ASN A 574 20.17 -9.57 -13.21
CA ASN A 574 20.12 -10.22 -11.90
C ASN A 574 20.39 -11.73 -12.03
N THR A 575 21.14 -12.13 -13.06
CA THR A 575 21.44 -13.55 -13.32
C THR A 575 22.33 -14.18 -12.23
N ALA A 576 23.03 -13.35 -11.46
CA ALA A 576 23.85 -13.76 -10.32
C ALA A 576 23.30 -13.28 -8.95
N THR A 577 22.02 -12.91 -8.87
CA THR A 577 21.45 -12.38 -7.61
C THR A 577 21.42 -13.43 -6.50
N ALA A 578 21.62 -12.96 -5.26
CA ALA A 578 21.39 -13.73 -4.03
C ALA A 578 20.07 -13.35 -3.34
N GLY A 579 19.30 -12.44 -3.94
CA GLY A 579 18.05 -11.93 -3.37
C GLY A 579 16.96 -13.00 -3.31
N THR A 580 16.26 -13.07 -2.18
CA THR A 580 15.19 -14.05 -1.93
C THR A 580 13.83 -13.40 -1.63
N SER A 581 13.76 -12.07 -1.68
CA SER A 581 12.51 -11.33 -1.46
C SER A 581 11.48 -11.70 -2.52
N GLN A 582 10.25 -11.99 -2.07
CA GLN A 582 9.13 -12.30 -2.96
C GLN A 582 8.79 -11.15 -3.92
N VAL A 583 8.89 -9.91 -3.43
CA VAL A 583 8.68 -8.71 -4.23
C VAL A 583 10.04 -8.06 -4.48
N GLN A 584 10.36 -7.83 -5.75
CA GLN A 584 11.58 -7.16 -6.17
C GLN A 584 11.23 -5.97 -7.06
N THR A 585 11.91 -4.85 -6.87
CA THR A 585 11.63 -3.59 -7.57
C THR A 585 12.85 -3.06 -8.33
N PRO A 586 13.34 -3.75 -9.38
CA PRO A 586 14.44 -3.24 -10.18
C PRO A 586 14.09 -1.90 -10.83
N VAL A 587 15.02 -0.96 -10.72
CA VAL A 587 14.93 0.38 -11.31
C VAL A 587 15.89 0.46 -12.49
N PHE A 588 15.46 1.07 -13.59
CA PHE A 588 16.27 1.30 -14.79
C PHE A 588 15.80 2.58 -15.49
N GLN A 589 16.36 2.93 -16.65
CA GLN A 589 15.82 3.97 -17.52
C GLN A 589 15.92 3.45 -18.96
N ALA A 590 14.79 3.35 -19.66
CA ALA A 590 14.77 2.78 -21.00
C ALA A 590 13.60 3.32 -21.83
N GLN A 591 13.78 3.41 -23.15
CA GLN A 591 12.67 3.50 -24.09
C GLN A 591 12.34 2.10 -24.58
N ALA A 592 11.15 1.61 -24.25
CA ALA A 592 10.72 0.29 -24.72
C ALA A 592 9.21 0.24 -24.92
N ARG A 593 8.78 -0.56 -25.90
CA ARG A 593 7.39 -1.00 -26.07
C ARG A 593 7.19 -2.39 -25.47
N TYR A 594 8.20 -3.24 -25.57
CA TYR A 594 8.16 -4.61 -25.09
C TYR A 594 9.11 -4.76 -23.91
N VAL A 595 8.61 -5.36 -22.84
CA VAL A 595 9.40 -5.70 -21.65
C VAL A 595 9.35 -7.20 -21.45
N ARG A 596 10.51 -7.84 -21.29
CA ARG A 596 10.64 -9.28 -21.09
C ARG A 596 11.40 -9.56 -19.80
N VAL A 597 10.84 -10.43 -18.96
CA VAL A 597 11.52 -11.01 -17.81
C VAL A 597 11.91 -12.44 -18.18
N THR A 598 13.20 -12.75 -18.16
CA THR A 598 13.71 -14.09 -18.43
C THR A 598 14.28 -14.68 -17.14
N VAL A 599 13.74 -15.80 -16.69
CA VAL A 599 14.21 -16.50 -15.48
C VAL A 599 15.39 -17.38 -15.85
N THR A 600 16.56 -17.09 -15.29
CA THR A 600 17.84 -17.71 -15.67
C THR A 600 18.35 -18.74 -14.66
N GLY A 601 17.82 -18.74 -13.44
CA GLY A 601 18.21 -19.64 -12.37
C GLY A 601 17.14 -19.79 -11.30
N LEU A 602 16.96 -21.01 -10.80
CA LEU A 602 15.91 -21.40 -9.84
C LEU A 602 16.43 -22.52 -8.92
N PRO A 603 15.93 -22.63 -7.68
CA PRO A 603 16.17 -23.80 -6.83
C PRO A 603 15.43 -25.05 -7.36
N ALA A 604 15.87 -26.23 -6.94
CA ALA A 604 15.23 -27.49 -7.33
C ALA A 604 13.75 -27.52 -6.89
N GLY A 605 12.86 -27.92 -7.81
CA GLY A 605 11.41 -28.01 -7.56
C GLY A 605 10.66 -26.68 -7.67
N VAL A 606 11.35 -25.58 -7.99
CA VAL A 606 10.76 -24.26 -8.23
C VAL A 606 10.61 -24.02 -9.72
N TYR A 607 9.52 -23.36 -10.12
CA TYR A 607 9.16 -23.10 -11.50
C TYR A 607 9.25 -21.58 -11.76
N ALA A 608 9.48 -21.18 -13.00
CA ALA A 608 9.39 -19.77 -13.38
C ALA A 608 7.94 -19.31 -13.23
N SER A 609 7.64 -18.54 -12.19
CA SER A 609 6.28 -18.11 -11.90
C SER A 609 6.22 -16.71 -11.28
N ILE A 610 5.35 -15.87 -11.87
CA ILE A 610 5.18 -14.47 -11.52
C ILE A 610 3.70 -14.23 -11.21
N ARG A 611 3.41 -13.81 -9.97
CA ARG A 611 2.09 -13.39 -9.50
C ARG A 611 1.67 -12.07 -10.12
N ASN A 612 2.57 -11.10 -10.17
CA ASN A 612 2.31 -9.81 -10.81
C ASN A 612 3.62 -9.22 -11.35
N LEU A 613 3.57 -8.69 -12.57
CA LEU A 613 4.63 -7.94 -13.23
C LEU A 613 4.08 -6.55 -13.53
N GLU A 614 4.52 -5.58 -12.74
CA GLU A 614 4.21 -4.18 -12.98
C GLU A 614 5.37 -3.54 -13.72
N VAL A 615 5.06 -2.69 -14.68
CA VAL A 615 6.04 -1.89 -15.43
C VAL A 615 5.67 -0.43 -15.23
N TYR A 616 6.61 0.41 -14.82
CA TYR A 616 6.31 1.80 -14.51
C TYR A 616 6.83 2.73 -15.61
N ASP A 617 5.94 3.60 -16.10
CA ASP A 617 6.27 4.67 -17.03
C ASP A 617 6.58 5.95 -16.28
N ARG A 618 7.76 6.05 -15.64
CA ARG A 618 8.13 7.35 -15.07
C ARG A 618 9.55 7.74 -15.33
N PRO A 619 9.84 8.51 -16.39
CA PRO A 619 11.07 9.27 -16.38
C PRO A 619 11.23 9.98 -15.02
N PHE A 620 12.28 9.63 -14.28
CA PHE A 620 13.15 10.66 -13.71
C PHE A 620 14.15 11.04 -14.78
N THR A 621 13.66 11.35 -15.98
CA THR A 621 14.37 12.31 -16.78
C THR A 621 13.72 13.61 -16.38
N ALA A 622 14.51 14.52 -15.80
CA ALA A 622 14.38 15.88 -16.25
C ALA A 622 14.22 15.79 -17.78
N ASP A 623 13.02 16.03 -18.29
CA ASP A 623 12.97 16.71 -19.57
C ASP A 623 13.79 17.95 -19.27
N LEU A 624 15.05 17.91 -19.71
CA LEU A 624 16.02 18.96 -19.46
C LEU A 624 15.45 20.29 -20.03
N GLY A 625 14.40 20.19 -20.83
CA GLY A 625 13.62 21.25 -21.39
C GLY A 625 13.85 21.25 -22.87
N THR A 626 13.19 22.20 -23.52
CA THR A 626 13.55 22.53 -24.88
C THR A 626 14.74 23.48 -24.86
N TYR A 627 15.72 23.22 -25.72
CA TYR A 627 16.93 24.03 -25.83
C TYR A 627 17.06 24.66 -27.20
N LYS A 628 17.70 25.82 -27.24
CA LYS A 628 18.42 26.28 -28.42
C LYS A 628 19.91 25.96 -28.26
N VAL A 629 20.52 25.50 -29.35
CA VAL A 629 21.94 25.11 -29.39
C VAL A 629 22.67 26.16 -30.21
N ILE A 630 23.41 27.06 -29.56
CA ILE A 630 23.98 28.26 -30.17
C ILE A 630 25.48 28.10 -30.41
N ASN A 631 25.93 28.26 -31.64
CA ASN A 631 27.35 28.22 -31.95
C ASN A 631 28.07 29.44 -31.37
N ARG A 632 29.19 29.21 -30.68
CA ARG A 632 30.00 30.26 -30.05
C ARG A 632 30.58 31.25 -31.06
N ASN A 633 31.01 30.77 -32.23
CA ASN A 633 31.69 31.59 -33.22
C ASN A 633 30.73 32.58 -33.92
N SER A 634 29.53 32.12 -34.26
CA SER A 634 28.57 32.91 -35.04
C SER A 634 27.40 33.49 -34.23
N GLY A 635 27.15 32.97 -33.03
CA GLY A 635 25.95 33.29 -32.24
C GLY A 635 24.65 32.72 -32.83
N LYS A 636 24.72 31.81 -33.80
CA LYS A 636 23.57 31.26 -34.54
C LYS A 636 23.18 29.89 -34.03
N ALA A 637 21.90 29.53 -34.19
CA ALA A 637 21.34 28.28 -33.72
C ALA A 637 21.61 27.13 -34.68
N LEU A 638 21.74 25.92 -34.13
CA LEU A 638 21.62 24.66 -34.87
C LEU A 638 20.18 24.53 -35.40
N ASP A 639 20.03 24.52 -36.72
CA ASP A 639 18.77 24.62 -37.43
C ASP A 639 18.64 23.49 -38.45
N VAL A 640 17.45 22.87 -38.52
CA VAL A 640 17.09 21.97 -39.61
C VAL A 640 16.66 22.77 -40.84
N SER A 641 17.45 22.69 -41.90
CA SER A 641 17.27 23.47 -43.14
C SER A 641 15.83 23.42 -43.66
N ASN A 642 15.31 24.60 -44.02
CA ASN A 642 13.93 24.82 -44.48
C ASN A 642 12.85 24.31 -43.51
N ALA A 643 13.21 24.10 -42.24
CA ALA A 643 12.33 23.52 -41.23
C ALA A 643 11.71 22.19 -41.70
N SER A 644 12.48 21.40 -42.46
CA SER A 644 12.05 20.13 -43.02
C SER A 644 11.73 19.11 -41.93
N THR A 645 10.79 18.20 -42.21
CA THR A 645 10.51 17.02 -41.37
C THR A 645 10.97 15.72 -42.04
N ALA A 646 11.62 15.80 -43.20
CA ALA A 646 12.13 14.63 -43.92
C ALA A 646 13.40 14.07 -43.27
N ASP A 647 13.57 12.75 -43.42
CA ASP A 647 14.83 12.06 -43.11
C ASP A 647 15.93 12.54 -44.05
N GLY A 648 17.16 12.62 -43.53
CA GLY A 648 18.31 13.16 -44.26
C GLY A 648 18.30 14.69 -44.42
N ALA A 649 17.34 15.42 -43.85
CA ALA A 649 17.37 16.88 -43.92
C ALA A 649 18.62 17.43 -43.22
N THR A 650 19.29 18.38 -43.87
CA THR A 650 20.61 18.86 -43.45
C THR A 650 20.52 19.84 -42.27
N LEU A 651 21.54 19.77 -41.42
CA LEU A 651 21.74 20.75 -40.36
C LEU A 651 22.59 21.92 -40.86
N ILE A 652 22.10 23.12 -40.56
CA ILE A 652 22.74 24.40 -40.86
C ILE A 652 22.83 25.24 -39.58
N GLN A 653 23.58 26.33 -39.64
CA GLN A 653 23.43 27.43 -38.68
C GLN A 653 22.48 28.50 -39.24
N TRP A 654 21.64 29.08 -38.37
CA TRP A 654 20.75 30.18 -38.74
C TRP A 654 20.51 31.13 -37.56
N PRO A 655 20.21 32.43 -37.78
CA PRO A 655 19.78 33.33 -36.72
C PRO A 655 18.58 32.74 -35.95
N TYR A 656 18.66 32.74 -34.62
CA TYR A 656 17.59 32.19 -33.80
C TYR A 656 16.34 33.07 -33.90
N GLY A 657 15.30 32.56 -34.54
CA GLY A 657 13.99 33.20 -34.72
C GLY A 657 12.88 32.57 -33.89
N GLY A 658 13.19 31.56 -33.07
CA GLY A 658 12.22 30.88 -32.19
C GLY A 658 11.39 29.79 -32.87
N GLY A 659 11.65 29.46 -34.14
CA GLY A 659 10.97 28.38 -34.84
C GLY A 659 11.30 27.01 -34.25
N THR A 660 10.34 26.08 -34.23
CA THR A 660 10.52 24.73 -33.65
C THR A 660 11.58 23.89 -34.36
N ASN A 661 11.99 24.26 -35.58
CA ASN A 661 13.12 23.64 -36.28
C ASN A 661 14.49 24.03 -35.72
N GLN A 662 14.55 25.03 -34.84
CA GLN A 662 15.76 25.50 -34.14
C GLN A 662 15.81 25.06 -32.67
N GLN A 663 14.81 24.27 -32.27
CA GLN A 663 14.58 23.85 -30.89
C GLN A 663 14.86 22.35 -30.77
N TRP A 664 15.52 21.95 -29.69
CA TRP A 664 16.01 20.60 -29.49
C TRP A 664 15.71 20.10 -28.07
N SER A 665 15.12 18.91 -27.96
CA SER A 665 14.98 18.18 -26.70
C SER A 665 16.20 17.27 -26.51
N LEU A 666 16.84 17.35 -25.34
CA LEU A 666 17.98 16.50 -24.98
C LEU A 666 17.47 15.28 -24.21
N LEU A 667 17.57 14.11 -24.82
CA LEU A 667 17.13 12.83 -24.25
C LEU A 667 18.34 12.09 -23.68
N PRO A 668 18.53 12.05 -22.34
CA PRO A 668 19.73 11.48 -21.73
C PRO A 668 19.76 9.94 -21.80
N ASN A 669 20.98 9.39 -21.86
CA ASN A 669 21.29 7.98 -21.65
C ASN A 669 22.01 7.78 -20.30
N THR A 670 22.05 6.53 -19.83
CA THR A 670 22.71 6.16 -18.57
C THR A 670 24.22 6.35 -18.57
N ASP A 671 24.87 6.40 -19.73
CA ASP A 671 26.31 6.61 -19.89
C ASP A 671 26.71 8.10 -20.01
N GLY A 672 25.75 9.01 -19.83
CA GLY A 672 25.96 10.46 -19.97
C GLY A 672 25.99 10.96 -21.42
N SER A 673 25.67 10.12 -22.40
CA SER A 673 25.35 10.57 -23.76
C SER A 673 23.89 11.02 -23.88
N PHE A 674 23.57 11.72 -24.96
CA PHE A 674 22.26 12.29 -25.25
C PHE A 674 21.88 12.04 -26.69
N ARG A 675 20.58 11.91 -26.94
CA ARG A 675 19.99 12.16 -28.26
C ARG A 675 19.45 13.58 -28.30
N LEU A 676 19.66 14.28 -29.41
CA LEU A 676 19.07 15.59 -29.64
C LEU A 676 17.90 15.43 -30.61
N ALA A 677 16.67 15.51 -30.10
CA ALA A 677 15.46 15.42 -30.91
C ALA A 677 14.99 16.81 -31.34
N ASN A 678 14.79 17.04 -32.63
CA ASN A 678 14.26 18.31 -33.13
C ASN A 678 12.78 18.45 -32.74
N VAL A 679 12.39 19.59 -32.18
CA VAL A 679 11.00 19.79 -31.71
C VAL A 679 9.98 19.79 -32.85
N LYS A 680 10.36 20.25 -34.04
CA LYS A 680 9.41 20.28 -35.18
C LYS A 680 9.13 18.89 -35.74
N SER A 681 10.17 18.09 -35.92
CA SER A 681 10.07 16.82 -36.65
C SER A 681 10.01 15.58 -35.74
N GLY A 682 10.45 15.70 -34.48
CA GLY A 682 10.69 14.57 -33.57
C GLY A 682 11.94 13.74 -33.92
N LYS A 683 12.70 14.14 -34.95
CA LYS A 683 13.84 13.36 -35.48
C LYS A 683 15.15 13.71 -34.80
N LEU A 684 16.07 12.76 -34.81
CA LEU A 684 17.31 12.84 -34.05
C LEU A 684 18.44 13.44 -34.87
N LEU A 685 19.26 14.29 -34.24
CA LEU A 685 20.55 14.71 -34.80
C LEU A 685 21.43 13.49 -35.08
N GLN A 686 21.91 13.39 -36.32
CA GLN A 686 22.60 12.23 -36.83
C GLN A 686 23.92 12.60 -37.52
N SER A 687 24.97 11.83 -37.20
CA SER A 687 26.15 11.68 -38.06
C SER A 687 25.85 10.62 -39.13
N PRO A 688 25.79 10.95 -40.44
CA PRO A 688 25.31 9.99 -41.45
C PRO A 688 26.29 8.84 -41.71
N ASN A 689 27.58 9.13 -41.72
CA ASN A 689 28.66 8.18 -42.02
C ASN A 689 29.91 8.51 -41.16
N SER A 690 31.04 7.88 -41.43
CA SER A 690 32.33 8.17 -40.77
C SER A 690 33.30 8.93 -41.69
N THR A 691 32.78 9.74 -42.61
CA THR A 691 33.56 10.56 -43.55
C THR A 691 33.66 11.98 -43.04
N GLN A 692 34.89 12.44 -42.82
CA GLN A 692 35.19 13.77 -42.32
C GLN A 692 34.60 14.85 -43.25
N GLY A 693 33.97 15.86 -42.67
CA GLY A 693 33.36 16.96 -43.41
C GLY A 693 31.96 16.69 -43.95
N THR A 694 31.41 15.50 -43.73
CA THR A 694 30.02 15.19 -44.08
C THR A 694 29.06 16.05 -43.25
N THR A 695 28.06 16.62 -43.91
CA THR A 695 26.97 17.39 -43.26
C THR A 695 26.17 16.49 -42.31
N LEU A 696 25.92 16.98 -41.10
CA LEU A 696 25.02 16.33 -40.16
C LEU A 696 23.58 16.41 -40.69
N THR A 697 22.78 15.42 -40.36
CA THR A 697 21.38 15.33 -40.79
C THR A 697 20.46 15.10 -39.60
N GLN A 698 19.16 15.28 -39.76
CA GLN A 698 18.18 14.64 -38.88
C GLN A 698 17.68 13.33 -39.49
N GLU A 699 17.34 12.38 -38.66
CA GLU A 699 16.85 11.06 -39.09
C GLU A 699 15.89 10.48 -38.05
N SER A 700 14.96 9.65 -38.51
CA SER A 700 14.16 8.76 -37.66
C SER A 700 15.09 7.93 -36.75
N ASP A 701 14.64 7.63 -35.53
CA ASP A 701 15.43 6.83 -34.59
C ASP A 701 15.75 5.45 -35.18
N ASN A 702 17.03 5.15 -35.36
CA ASN A 702 17.51 3.87 -35.90
C ASN A 702 18.27 3.03 -34.86
N GLY A 703 18.26 3.44 -33.59
CA GLY A 703 18.97 2.75 -32.51
C GLY A 703 20.50 2.86 -32.56
N GLY A 704 21.07 3.48 -33.60
CA GLY A 704 22.51 3.49 -33.85
C GLY A 704 23.30 4.46 -32.96
N ASP A 705 24.55 4.11 -32.67
CA ASP A 705 25.56 4.93 -31.97
C ASP A 705 25.83 6.29 -32.64
N ASN A 706 25.47 6.41 -33.91
CA ASN A 706 25.61 7.62 -34.72
C ASN A 706 24.57 8.70 -34.45
N GLN A 707 23.54 8.39 -33.65
CA GLN A 707 22.54 9.34 -33.15
C GLN A 707 22.78 9.74 -31.68
N TRP A 708 23.82 9.20 -31.05
CA TRP A 708 24.19 9.52 -29.67
C TRP A 708 25.34 10.53 -29.62
N TRP A 709 25.25 11.47 -28.69
CA TRP A 709 26.15 12.62 -28.57
C TRP A 709 26.54 12.86 -27.12
N LYS A 710 27.82 13.11 -26.86
CA LYS A 710 28.33 13.54 -25.55
C LYS A 710 28.51 15.05 -25.55
N LEU A 711 28.05 15.70 -24.49
CA LEU A 711 28.35 17.11 -24.22
C LEU A 711 29.70 17.21 -23.51
N VAL A 712 30.77 17.41 -24.28
CA VAL A 712 32.13 17.54 -23.74
C VAL A 712 32.42 19.02 -23.46
N PRO A 713 32.70 19.44 -22.21
CA PRO A 713 33.01 20.84 -21.92
C PRO A 713 34.14 21.40 -22.80
N SER A 714 33.97 22.61 -23.32
CA SER A 714 35.03 23.36 -23.99
C SER A 714 36.00 23.95 -22.96
N ALA A 715 37.16 24.43 -23.44
CA ALA A 715 38.07 25.26 -22.65
C ALA A 715 37.43 26.60 -22.22
N THR A 716 36.36 27.03 -22.90
CA THR A 716 35.59 28.22 -22.51
C THR A 716 34.37 27.81 -21.68
N SER A 717 34.29 28.31 -20.45
CA SER A 717 33.18 28.03 -19.53
C SER A 717 31.83 28.37 -20.17
N GLY A 718 30.82 27.51 -19.96
CA GLY A 718 29.47 27.65 -20.51
C GLY A 718 29.29 27.14 -21.94
N TYR A 719 30.33 26.58 -22.58
CA TYR A 719 30.25 25.99 -23.91
C TYR A 719 30.66 24.51 -23.91
N TYR A 720 30.07 23.75 -24.84
CA TYR A 720 30.24 22.31 -24.98
C TYR A 720 30.49 21.93 -26.44
N ARG A 721 31.21 20.85 -26.66
CA ARG A 721 31.31 20.18 -27.95
C ARG A 721 30.32 19.04 -27.99
N LEU A 722 29.50 19.00 -29.02
CA LEU A 722 28.61 17.88 -29.30
C LEU A 722 29.41 16.79 -30.00
N VAL A 723 29.94 15.83 -29.24
CA VAL A 723 30.80 14.76 -29.74
C VAL A 723 29.99 13.51 -30.02
N ASN A 724 29.97 13.05 -31.27
CA ASN A 724 29.25 11.85 -31.67
C ASN A 724 29.88 10.60 -31.05
N VAL A 725 29.05 9.70 -30.53
CA VAL A 725 29.52 8.47 -29.84
C VAL A 725 30.21 7.52 -30.83
N ARG A 726 29.69 7.38 -32.06
CA ARG A 726 30.28 6.50 -33.08
C ARG A 726 31.67 6.95 -33.52
N THR A 727 31.81 8.23 -33.90
CA THR A 727 33.03 8.72 -34.58
C THR A 727 34.03 9.39 -33.65
N GLY A 728 33.60 9.82 -32.45
CA GLY A 728 34.40 10.68 -31.57
C GLY A 728 34.64 12.09 -32.14
N TRP A 729 33.98 12.44 -33.25
CA TRP A 729 34.05 13.76 -33.89
C TRP A 729 32.89 14.64 -33.44
N CYS A 730 33.03 15.95 -33.57
CA CYS A 730 32.03 16.89 -33.10
C CYS A 730 31.24 17.58 -34.22
N ALA A 731 30.10 18.15 -33.84
CA ALA A 731 29.38 19.10 -34.68
C ALA A 731 30.20 20.39 -34.87
N ASP A 732 30.50 20.71 -36.11
CA ASP A 732 31.39 21.79 -36.53
C ASP A 732 30.67 22.66 -37.56
N VAL A 733 30.68 23.98 -37.39
CA VAL A 733 30.22 24.88 -38.46
C VAL A 733 31.32 25.00 -39.51
N ALA A 734 31.00 24.54 -40.73
CA ALA A 734 31.97 24.41 -41.81
C ALA A 734 32.79 25.70 -42.06
N ASN A 735 34.10 25.54 -42.16
CA ASN A 735 35.07 26.62 -42.38
C ASN A 735 35.04 27.75 -41.33
N ALA A 736 34.50 27.48 -40.13
CA ALA A 736 34.24 28.49 -39.12
C ALA A 736 33.45 29.71 -39.67
N SER A 737 32.62 29.48 -40.69
CA SER A 737 31.84 30.54 -41.31
C SER A 737 30.82 31.11 -40.34
N THR A 738 30.53 32.41 -40.47
CA THR A 738 29.44 33.08 -39.76
C THR A 738 28.25 33.36 -40.67
N THR A 739 28.23 32.85 -41.90
CA THR A 739 27.14 33.06 -42.87
C THR A 739 25.89 32.24 -42.53
N ASP A 740 24.71 32.79 -42.82
CA ASP A 740 23.43 32.09 -42.69
C ASP A 740 23.37 30.90 -43.65
N GLY A 741 22.89 29.76 -43.17
CA GLY A 741 22.73 28.57 -44.00
C GLY A 741 23.99 27.73 -44.17
N THR A 742 25.11 28.10 -43.55
CA THR A 742 26.31 27.26 -43.54
C THR A 742 26.00 25.91 -42.89
N ASN A 743 26.38 24.82 -43.55
CA ASN A 743 26.21 23.46 -43.05
C ASN A 743 26.97 23.23 -41.75
N VAL A 744 26.34 22.47 -40.84
CA VAL A 744 27.00 21.85 -39.70
C VAL A 744 27.47 20.47 -40.12
N ILE A 745 28.76 20.21 -40.00
CA ILE A 745 29.44 19.00 -40.47
C ILE A 745 29.98 18.21 -39.27
N GLN A 746 30.34 16.95 -39.49
CA GLN A 746 31.16 16.20 -38.55
C GLN A 746 32.65 16.46 -38.79
N TRP A 747 33.40 16.81 -37.75
CA TRP A 747 34.83 17.08 -37.85
C TRP A 747 35.60 16.61 -36.61
N PRO A 748 36.87 16.15 -36.74
CA PRO A 748 37.73 15.88 -35.59
C PRO A 748 37.81 17.07 -34.63
N VAL A 749 37.96 16.81 -33.34
CA VAL A 749 38.02 17.87 -32.32
C VAL A 749 39.32 18.68 -32.48
N THR A 750 39.21 19.98 -32.78
CA THR A 750 40.35 20.89 -33.03
C THR A 750 40.37 22.10 -32.08
N ALA A 751 39.43 22.18 -31.13
CA ALA A 751 39.27 23.27 -30.17
C ALA A 751 38.94 24.66 -30.78
N GLY A 752 38.48 24.72 -32.03
CA GLY A 752 37.98 25.94 -32.66
C GLY A 752 36.64 26.41 -32.07
N SER A 753 36.40 27.73 -32.06
CA SER A 753 35.14 28.33 -31.59
C SER A 753 33.92 27.87 -32.40
N ASN A 754 34.11 27.42 -33.64
CA ASN A 754 33.07 26.88 -34.51
C ASN A 754 32.62 25.46 -34.13
N GLN A 755 33.30 24.80 -33.19
CA GLN A 755 32.94 23.50 -32.60
C GLN A 755 32.31 23.63 -31.20
N ASP A 756 32.32 24.84 -30.65
CA ASP A 756 31.81 25.14 -29.32
C ASP A 756 30.36 25.61 -29.41
N TRP A 757 29.48 24.97 -28.65
CA TRP A 757 28.05 25.21 -28.64
C TRP A 757 27.57 25.54 -27.22
N GLN A 758 26.76 26.57 -27.09
CA GLN A 758 26.04 26.89 -25.87
C GLN A 758 24.68 26.18 -25.90
N ILE A 759 24.35 25.46 -24.83
CA ILE A 759 23.06 24.81 -24.65
C ILE A 759 22.22 25.74 -23.76
N VAL A 760 21.22 26.40 -24.34
CA VAL A 760 20.41 27.44 -23.65
C VAL A 760 18.98 26.96 -23.54
N SER A 761 18.47 26.82 -22.32
CA SER A 761 17.07 26.45 -22.07
C SER A 761 16.11 27.51 -22.63
N LEU A 762 14.96 27.08 -23.13
CA LEU A 762 13.90 27.92 -23.68
C LEU A 762 12.73 28.13 -22.72
#